data_AF-A0A7C2IJM1-F1
#
_entry.id   AF-A0A7C2IJM1-F1
#
_cell.length_a   1.000
_cell.length_b   1.000
_cell.length_c   1.000
_cell.angle_alpha   90.00
_cell.angle_beta   90.00
_cell.angle_gamma   90.00
#
_symmetry.space_group_name_H-M   'P 1'
#
loop_
_entity.id
_entity.type
_entity.pdbx_description
1 polymer ?
#
loop_
_entity_poly.entity_id
_entity_poly.type
_entity_poly.pdbx_seq_one_letter_code
_entity_poly.pdbx_strand_id
1 'polypeptide(L)'
;MKRILRITRYTNILFIIALAYLFVFSSTFEGFRGETKKANLSILPLVTQYVKRYYVDHSAIHPRLMVVKGLEKLERSLDEVLVDFPEGERSQYFTVQVGNEKKRFDMRRVENITSAADTVEEVFGFIIPRVSLDGKNISDIEYAVVDEMLKTLDPHSGIIPPQVYREFMIETEGSFGGLGIVIGIRDGQLTVIAPIEGTPAYRAGIKPNDRIVQIEDESTINMSLIEAVSKLRGPKGTTVNIYIMREGFSEPKRFSIVRDIIKIESVEAFNLGDGVGYIRIRDFQKNTLSSLEEELNRLKREGNLKGIVLDLRGNPGGLLDQAEKISDLFLSSGVIVTTKVGNSKKRYRAREEEGDFKGRIIVLVDSGSASASEIVAGALKNNQRALVMGEKTFGKGSVQQIFDLTNNSALKLTIASYLTPGDISIQDVGITPDIAVHPAIVSKEEIKLIPSFEENGDTKKPLYSITYLETRRNTDDEEQTPEEALSREERRKKLEGDFYVKTAKELILSSHSTSRNEMLKEVKEKLEEISRNEERKIEERMKALGVDWSIEGAFAASSSPALSVNVSPNPLRVKAGEKVSLSVEVKNTGKTPLFRLMAVTKSDNSVFNGKEFVFGRVNPGEKRSWSVTLEVPKWALTREDRVTLEFKDAFSSNIPDFAFDIKTEGLSRPLFAFNYAVIDDGSFGSSGNGDGIPEVGETIALHVRVKNTGKGVSEKSILTIKNLSGDKVFLKKGRAEFSSLKPGEVKDATLLFSLKKPDSKIDMEVQILDEVFRDGITTKVSLPEEEKEEEFVKRVSRAVVLRDGTPIMGGSFPEAPVLAVSQKGAVFRAVGENTNWVKVELGKDLYGWIQKADLRLEKQDFFFAINDLRFTEVFEEAPLIEILPPPLTTSSREVELKGTIRDKDGVRLVSVFVGDNKVELLPAKGKTLPVSFRVELKEGVNVITVFAKDSKGLFAKESFVVTRGTGEET
;
A
#
# COMPACT_ATOMS: atom_id res chain seq x y z
N MET A 1 26.07 61.88 46.57
CA MET A 1 27.30 61.27 46.00
C MET A 1 27.57 59.79 46.36
N LYS A 2 26.67 59.04 47.04
CA LYS A 2 26.83 57.58 47.27
C LYS A 2 25.94 56.68 46.38
N ARG A 3 25.25 57.23 45.38
CA ARG A 3 24.45 56.47 44.39
C ARG A 3 25.11 56.31 43.01
N ILE A 4 26.26 56.96 42.77
CA ILE A 4 26.94 56.95 41.45
C ILE A 4 28.14 55.98 41.41
N LEU A 5 28.60 55.46 42.55
CA LEU A 5 29.72 54.49 42.63
C LEU A 5 29.31 53.01 42.75
N ARG A 6 28.00 52.68 42.74
CA ARG A 6 27.53 51.27 42.72
C ARG A 6 27.07 50.79 41.34
N ILE A 7 26.84 51.69 40.38
CA ILE A 7 26.38 51.33 39.03
C ILE A 7 27.56 50.95 38.12
N THR A 8 28.75 51.52 38.34
CA THR A 8 29.93 51.26 37.50
C THR A 8 30.66 49.93 37.78
N ARG A 9 30.34 49.24 38.89
CA ARG A 9 30.87 47.89 39.16
C ARG A 9 29.98 46.76 38.61
N TYR A 10 28.67 47.00 38.44
CA TYR A 10 27.76 45.99 37.88
C TYR A 10 27.77 45.97 36.36
N THR A 11 27.96 47.12 35.70
CA THR A 11 28.06 47.17 34.23
C THR A 11 29.34 46.54 33.70
N ASN A 12 30.48 46.68 34.40
CA ASN A 12 31.73 46.04 33.99
C ASN A 12 31.75 44.52 34.23
N ILE A 13 31.02 44.00 35.24
CA ILE A 13 30.90 42.55 35.47
C ILE A 13 29.94 41.92 34.45
N LEU A 14 28.83 42.57 34.11
CA LEU A 14 27.93 42.08 33.04
C LEU A 14 28.58 42.14 31.65
N PHE A 15 29.42 43.14 31.36
CA PHE A 15 30.13 43.21 30.07
C PHE A 15 31.22 42.14 29.94
N ILE A 16 31.92 41.80 31.03
CA ILE A 16 32.93 40.73 31.04
C ILE A 16 32.26 39.34 31.00
N ILE A 17 31.10 39.15 31.64
CA ILE A 17 30.33 37.89 31.54
C ILE A 17 29.69 37.75 30.15
N ALA A 18 29.25 38.84 29.51
CA ALA A 18 28.75 38.82 28.14
C ALA A 18 29.86 38.54 27.11
N LEU A 19 31.08 39.06 27.31
CA LEU A 19 32.23 38.72 26.47
C LEU A 19 32.73 37.27 26.71
N ALA A 20 32.65 36.75 27.93
CA ALA A 20 32.95 35.35 28.21
C ALA A 20 31.89 34.40 27.63
N TYR A 21 30.61 34.78 27.62
CA TYR A 21 29.56 34.04 26.91
C TYR A 21 29.71 34.12 25.40
N LEU A 22 30.14 35.26 24.83
CA LEU A 22 30.44 35.36 23.40
C LEU A 22 31.67 34.53 23.00
N PHE A 23 32.70 34.44 23.87
CA PHE A 23 33.89 33.63 23.61
C PHE A 23 33.65 32.13 23.82
N VAL A 24 32.76 31.71 24.72
CA VAL A 24 32.37 30.30 24.92
C VAL A 24 31.34 29.84 23.85
N PHE A 25 30.51 30.74 23.32
CA PHE A 25 29.68 30.45 22.14
C PHE A 25 30.44 30.52 20.81
N SER A 26 31.52 31.31 20.70
CA SER A 26 32.35 31.30 19.48
C SER A 26 33.38 30.16 19.46
N SER A 27 33.89 29.72 20.61
CA SER A 27 34.90 28.63 20.70
C SER A 27 34.33 27.21 20.76
N THR A 28 33.00 27.05 20.76
CA THR A 28 32.34 25.75 20.51
C THR A 28 31.75 25.64 19.10
N PHE A 29 31.93 26.69 18.27
CA PHE A 29 31.52 26.72 16.85
C PHE A 29 32.67 27.03 15.89
N GLU A 30 33.93 26.84 16.33
CA GLU A 30 35.10 26.79 15.45
C GLU A 30 35.75 25.42 15.55
N GLY A 31 35.19 24.48 14.80
CA GLY A 31 35.77 23.14 14.71
C GLY A 31 34.87 22.19 13.95
N PHE A 32 34.57 22.48 12.68
CA PHE A 32 34.27 21.50 11.63
C PHE A 32 34.08 22.22 10.28
N ARG A 33 35.14 22.89 9.79
CA ARG A 33 35.35 23.02 8.33
C ARG A 33 36.03 21.75 7.83
N GLY A 34 35.38 20.61 8.02
CA GLY A 34 35.69 19.44 7.22
C GLY A 34 34.95 19.60 5.90
N GLU A 35 35.67 19.64 4.77
CA GLU A 35 35.04 19.47 3.47
C GLU A 35 34.27 18.14 3.49
N THR A 36 32.94 18.21 3.52
CA THR A 36 32.11 17.02 3.34
C THR A 36 32.33 16.55 1.91
N LYS A 37 32.99 15.40 1.78
CA LYS A 37 33.16 14.74 0.48
C LYS A 37 31.78 14.40 -0.07
N LYS A 38 31.44 14.88 -1.28
CA LYS A 38 30.16 14.55 -1.94
C LYS A 38 30.01 13.03 -2.06
N ALA A 39 28.82 12.51 -1.78
CA ALA A 39 28.50 11.13 -2.13
C ALA A 39 28.49 10.98 -3.66
N ASN A 40 29.03 9.88 -4.17
CA ASN A 40 28.98 9.59 -5.61
C ASN A 40 27.63 8.93 -5.93
N LEU A 41 26.60 9.76 -6.12
CA LEU A 41 25.26 9.33 -6.49
C LEU A 41 25.19 9.06 -7.99
N SER A 42 24.74 7.87 -8.36
CA SER A 42 24.93 7.32 -9.71
C SER A 42 23.93 7.84 -10.76
N ILE A 43 22.75 8.27 -10.32
CA ILE A 43 21.65 8.69 -11.21
C ILE A 43 21.23 10.13 -11.00
N LEU A 44 21.36 10.70 -9.80
CA LEU A 44 20.84 12.04 -9.50
C LEU A 44 21.40 13.13 -10.44
N PRO A 45 22.72 13.21 -10.71
CA PRO A 45 23.26 14.18 -11.67
C PRO A 45 22.70 14.02 -13.08
N LEU A 46 22.57 12.78 -13.54
CA LEU A 46 22.06 12.47 -14.88
C LEU A 46 20.58 12.86 -15.01
N VAL A 47 19.77 12.53 -14.00
CA VAL A 47 18.34 12.88 -13.96
C VAL A 47 18.14 14.39 -14.00
N THR A 48 18.89 15.17 -13.20
CA THR A 48 18.76 16.63 -13.23
C THR A 48 19.14 17.23 -14.58
N GLN A 49 20.09 16.63 -15.30
CA GLN A 49 20.42 17.03 -16.68
C GLN A 49 19.27 16.76 -17.65
N TYR A 50 18.61 15.60 -17.57
CA TYR A 50 17.45 15.27 -18.39
C TYR A 50 16.27 16.21 -18.09
N VAL A 51 15.95 16.44 -16.82
CA VAL A 51 14.88 17.38 -16.41
C VAL A 51 15.15 18.76 -16.99
N LYS A 52 16.37 19.29 -16.83
CA LYS A 52 16.75 20.60 -17.36
C LYS A 52 16.61 20.69 -18.88
N ARG A 53 16.81 19.59 -19.61
CA ARG A 53 16.84 19.57 -21.07
C ARG A 53 15.50 19.26 -21.72
N TYR A 54 14.69 18.40 -21.12
CA TYR A 54 13.54 17.79 -21.77
C TYR A 54 12.20 18.01 -21.05
N TYR A 55 12.21 18.42 -19.78
CA TYR A 55 10.95 18.63 -19.06
C TYR A 55 10.14 19.77 -19.68
N VAL A 56 8.85 19.53 -19.89
CA VAL A 56 7.98 20.42 -20.69
C VAL A 56 7.76 21.79 -20.07
N ASP A 57 7.68 21.86 -18.73
CA ASP A 57 7.33 23.07 -17.98
C ASP A 57 8.46 23.50 -17.05
N HIS A 58 9.37 24.31 -17.55
CA HIS A 58 10.47 24.82 -16.73
C HIS A 58 10.02 25.69 -15.54
N SER A 59 8.78 26.20 -15.53
CA SER A 59 8.28 27.03 -14.42
C SER A 59 7.91 26.21 -13.18
N ALA A 60 7.57 24.93 -13.34
CA ALA A 60 7.30 24.00 -12.23
C ALA A 60 8.58 23.47 -11.57
N ILE A 61 9.77 23.79 -12.10
CA ILE A 61 11.04 23.42 -11.47
C ILE A 61 11.29 24.35 -10.29
N HIS A 62 11.04 23.85 -9.08
CA HIS A 62 11.28 24.53 -7.82
C HIS A 62 12.44 23.84 -7.04
N PRO A 63 13.70 24.26 -7.24
CA PRO A 63 14.86 23.53 -6.73
C PRO A 63 14.88 23.34 -5.21
N ARG A 64 14.44 24.35 -4.44
CA ARG A 64 14.39 24.25 -2.97
C ARG A 64 13.33 23.26 -2.50
N LEU A 65 12.15 23.28 -3.12
CA LEU A 65 11.08 22.33 -2.83
C LEU A 65 11.53 20.90 -3.13
N MET A 66 12.25 20.68 -4.24
CA MET A 66 12.85 19.38 -4.56
C MET A 66 13.79 18.90 -3.45
N VAL A 67 14.68 19.77 -2.94
CA VAL A 67 15.57 19.41 -1.81
C VAL A 67 14.76 19.03 -0.58
N VAL A 68 13.74 19.81 -0.21
CA VAL A 68 12.86 19.49 0.93
C VAL A 68 12.23 18.12 0.76
N LYS A 69 11.57 17.87 -0.37
CA LYS A 69 10.87 16.60 -0.63
C LYS A 69 11.79 15.40 -0.74
N GLY A 70 12.92 15.54 -1.42
CA GLY A 70 13.94 14.51 -1.47
C GLY A 70 14.50 14.14 -0.10
N LEU A 71 14.79 15.14 0.75
CA LEU A 71 15.35 14.89 2.09
C LEU A 71 14.30 14.42 3.10
N GLU A 72 13.04 14.84 3.00
CA GLU A 72 11.92 14.23 3.74
C GLU A 72 11.81 12.73 3.42
N LYS A 73 11.96 12.35 2.13
CA LYS A 73 11.97 10.93 1.75
C LYS A 73 13.18 10.17 2.29
N LEU A 74 14.36 10.80 2.30
CA LEU A 74 15.58 10.24 2.89
C LEU A 74 15.39 9.96 4.39
N GLU A 75 14.84 10.92 5.12
CA GLU A 75 14.52 10.81 6.54
C GLU A 75 13.57 9.64 6.83
N ARG A 76 12.51 9.49 6.04
CA ARG A 76 11.56 8.35 6.16
C ARG A 76 12.22 7.01 5.82
N SER A 77 13.28 7.03 5.03
CA SER A 77 14.00 5.83 4.62
C SER A 77 15.03 5.37 5.66
N LEU A 78 15.44 6.25 6.59
CA LEU A 78 16.50 6.00 7.56
C LEU A 78 16.06 6.37 9.00
N ASP A 79 15.97 5.37 9.86
CA ASP A 79 15.46 5.52 11.23
C ASP A 79 16.19 6.62 12.01
N GLU A 80 17.52 6.65 11.92
CA GLU A 80 18.42 7.51 12.72
C GLU A 80 18.62 8.92 12.14
N VAL A 81 17.88 9.29 11.11
CA VAL A 81 17.99 10.59 10.45
C VAL A 81 16.78 11.46 10.80
N LEU A 82 17.02 12.74 11.09
CA LEU A 82 15.99 13.78 11.17
C LEU A 82 16.47 14.99 10.37
N VAL A 83 15.61 15.52 9.51
CA VAL A 83 15.88 16.69 8.68
C VAL A 83 14.87 17.78 9.04
N ASP A 84 15.36 18.83 9.69
CA ASP A 84 14.54 19.94 10.15
C ASP A 84 14.63 21.12 9.19
N PHE A 85 13.49 21.48 8.59
CA PHE A 85 13.28 22.67 7.76
C PHE A 85 12.32 23.65 8.47
N PRO A 86 12.83 24.61 9.27
CA PRO A 86 12.00 25.46 10.12
C PRO A 86 10.91 26.25 9.39
N GLU A 87 11.14 26.60 8.12
CA GLU A 87 10.19 27.32 7.27
C GLU A 87 9.93 26.57 5.94
N GLY A 88 10.07 25.24 5.94
CA GLY A 88 9.94 24.42 4.73
C GLY A 88 10.90 24.89 3.62
N GLU A 89 10.37 25.09 2.41
CA GLU A 89 11.15 25.57 1.24
C GLU A 89 11.74 26.99 1.40
N ARG A 90 11.19 27.79 2.33
CA ARG A 90 11.64 29.18 2.57
C ARG A 90 12.82 29.25 3.52
N SER A 91 13.13 28.14 4.20
CA SER A 91 14.26 28.03 5.11
C SER A 91 15.53 28.56 4.47
N GLN A 92 16.24 29.47 5.15
CA GLN A 92 17.58 29.89 4.71
C GLN A 92 18.64 28.83 5.02
N TYR A 93 18.38 28.03 6.05
CA TYR A 93 19.23 26.94 6.50
C TYR A 93 18.33 25.81 7.02
N PHE A 94 18.83 24.59 6.97
CA PHE A 94 18.19 23.42 7.55
C PHE A 94 19.20 22.61 8.33
N THR A 95 18.72 21.78 9.26
CA THR A 95 19.59 20.95 10.11
C THR A 95 19.35 19.49 9.78
N VAL A 96 20.42 18.72 9.62
CA VAL A 96 20.35 17.26 9.53
C VAL A 96 20.96 16.70 10.80
N GLN A 97 20.20 15.86 11.50
CA GLN A 97 20.64 15.08 12.64
C GLN A 97 20.84 13.62 12.22
N VAL A 98 21.95 13.02 12.63
CA VAL A 98 22.21 11.58 12.54
C VAL A 98 22.65 11.08 13.90
N GLY A 99 21.78 10.33 14.58
CA GLY A 99 21.98 9.99 15.99
C GLY A 99 22.20 11.23 16.86
N ASN A 100 23.38 11.34 17.49
CA ASN A 100 23.76 12.49 18.33
C ASN A 100 24.40 13.66 17.57
N GLU A 101 24.79 13.47 16.31
CA GLU A 101 25.47 14.49 15.52
C GLU A 101 24.45 15.35 14.79
N LYS A 102 24.66 16.68 14.77
CA LYS A 102 23.85 17.64 14.02
C LYS A 102 24.76 18.45 13.10
N LYS A 103 24.35 18.65 11.85
CA LYS A 103 25.03 19.54 10.91
C LYS A 103 24.02 20.48 10.26
N ARG A 104 24.37 21.76 10.19
CA ARG A 104 23.59 22.80 9.51
C ARG A 104 24.03 22.92 8.05
N PHE A 105 23.07 22.97 7.14
CA PHE A 105 23.26 23.15 5.71
C PHE A 105 22.66 24.48 5.24
N ASP A 106 23.21 25.05 4.17
CA ASP A 106 22.85 26.38 3.67
C ASP A 106 21.95 26.27 2.44
N MET A 107 20.64 26.47 2.63
CA MET A 107 19.63 26.40 1.58
C MET A 107 19.75 27.56 0.58
N ARG A 108 20.43 28.66 0.93
CA ARG A 108 20.56 29.82 0.05
C ARG A 108 21.36 29.52 -1.22
N ARG A 109 22.22 28.48 -1.19
CA ARG A 109 23.00 28.03 -2.35
C ARG A 109 22.18 27.27 -3.39
N VAL A 110 20.96 26.86 -3.05
CA VAL A 110 20.05 26.14 -3.94
C VAL A 110 19.32 27.16 -4.82
N GLU A 111 19.91 27.45 -5.98
CA GLU A 111 19.41 28.43 -6.97
C GLU A 111 18.79 27.76 -8.20
N ASN A 112 19.30 26.59 -8.57
CA ASN A 112 18.85 25.81 -9.72
C ASN A 112 18.92 24.30 -9.44
N ILE A 113 18.38 23.48 -10.34
CA ILE A 113 18.30 22.02 -10.16
C ILE A 113 19.67 21.35 -9.98
N THR A 114 20.74 21.91 -10.56
CA THR A 114 22.11 21.39 -10.38
C THR A 114 22.58 21.61 -8.95
N SER A 115 22.41 22.82 -8.42
CA SER A 115 22.76 23.12 -7.01
C SER A 115 21.87 22.38 -6.00
N ALA A 116 20.64 22.01 -6.39
CA ALA A 116 19.78 21.14 -5.58
C ALA A 116 20.37 19.72 -5.49
N ALA A 117 20.78 19.13 -6.62
CA ALA A 117 21.47 17.84 -6.63
C ALA A 117 22.76 17.88 -5.80
N ASP A 118 23.59 18.91 -5.98
CA ASP A 118 24.82 19.08 -5.20
C ASP A 118 24.55 19.13 -3.69
N THR A 119 23.46 19.78 -3.27
CA THR A 119 23.07 19.88 -1.86
C THR A 119 22.62 18.53 -1.32
N VAL A 120 21.83 17.77 -2.09
CA VAL A 120 21.42 16.42 -1.71
C VAL A 120 22.63 15.49 -1.62
N GLU A 121 23.57 15.54 -2.57
CA GLU A 121 24.83 14.77 -2.52
C GLU A 121 25.69 15.12 -1.30
N GLU A 122 25.75 16.40 -0.91
CA GLU A 122 26.46 16.82 0.31
C GLU A 122 25.80 16.23 1.57
N VAL A 123 24.47 16.21 1.62
CA VAL A 123 23.71 15.63 2.73
C VAL A 123 23.89 14.11 2.80
N PHE A 124 23.85 13.41 1.66
CA PHE A 124 24.19 11.97 1.60
C PHE A 124 25.63 11.72 2.09
N GLY A 125 26.59 12.55 1.67
CA GLY A 125 27.99 12.45 2.13
C GLY A 125 28.15 12.65 3.63
N PHE A 126 27.25 13.39 4.28
CA PHE A 126 27.18 13.51 5.73
C PHE A 126 26.52 12.29 6.39
N ILE A 127 25.39 11.81 5.86
CA ILE A 127 24.56 10.77 6.47
C ILE A 127 25.15 9.37 6.32
N ILE A 128 25.49 8.95 5.10
CA ILE A 128 25.82 7.56 4.79
C ILE A 128 26.97 7.00 5.65
N PRO A 129 28.06 7.75 5.95
CA PRO A 129 29.12 7.25 6.82
C PRO A 129 28.73 7.09 8.30
N ARG A 130 27.58 7.62 8.72
CA ARG A 130 27.17 7.75 10.13
C ARG A 130 25.94 6.92 10.50
N VAL A 131 25.23 6.37 9.52
CA VAL A 131 23.97 5.64 9.73
C VAL A 131 24.17 4.14 9.52
N SER A 132 23.47 3.31 10.30
CA SER A 132 23.30 1.91 9.95
C SER A 132 22.29 1.79 8.81
N LEU A 133 22.69 1.14 7.71
CA LEU A 133 21.77 0.90 6.59
C LEU A 133 20.83 -0.29 6.86
N ASP A 134 21.06 -1.09 7.91
CA ASP A 134 20.23 -2.24 8.27
C ASP A 134 19.91 -3.17 7.08
N GLY A 135 20.89 -3.38 6.18
CA GLY A 135 20.76 -4.20 4.97
C GLY A 135 20.19 -3.48 3.74
N LYS A 136 19.84 -2.20 3.82
CA LYS A 136 19.37 -1.38 2.69
C LYS A 136 20.53 -1.01 1.75
N ASN A 137 20.27 -0.97 0.45
CA ASN A 137 21.23 -0.49 -0.54
C ASN A 137 21.10 1.03 -0.71
N ILE A 138 22.24 1.72 -0.83
CA ILE A 138 22.30 3.15 -1.12
C ILE A 138 21.57 3.48 -2.43
N SER A 139 21.65 2.62 -3.45
CA SER A 139 20.96 2.84 -4.72
C SER A 139 19.43 2.87 -4.57
N ASP A 140 18.87 2.03 -3.70
CA ASP A 140 17.42 2.00 -3.45
C ASP A 140 16.95 3.28 -2.74
N ILE A 141 17.77 3.79 -1.82
CA ILE A 141 17.55 5.07 -1.15
C ILE A 141 17.68 6.22 -2.16
N GLU A 142 18.69 6.18 -3.03
CA GLU A 142 18.88 7.17 -4.11
C GLU A 142 17.65 7.21 -5.04
N TYR A 143 17.17 6.06 -5.53
CA TYR A 143 15.95 5.99 -6.34
C TYR A 143 14.76 6.63 -5.62
N ALA A 144 14.54 6.25 -4.36
CA ALA A 144 13.42 6.78 -3.58
C ALA A 144 13.47 8.31 -3.45
N VAL A 145 14.65 8.86 -3.15
CA VAL A 145 14.87 10.31 -3.01
C VAL A 145 14.67 11.03 -4.34
N VAL A 146 15.29 10.53 -5.42
CA VAL A 146 15.18 11.13 -6.75
C VAL A 146 13.73 11.10 -7.24
N ASP A 147 13.01 10.01 -7.00
CA ASP A 147 11.58 9.91 -7.33
C ASP A 147 10.75 10.99 -6.63
N GLU A 148 10.99 11.21 -5.33
CA GLU A 148 10.27 12.22 -4.56
C GLU A 148 10.61 13.65 -5.01
N MET A 149 11.84 13.88 -5.46
CA MET A 149 12.22 15.14 -6.12
C MET A 149 11.48 15.33 -7.45
N LEU A 150 11.31 14.28 -8.25
CA LEU A 150 10.62 14.35 -9.53
C LEU A 150 9.11 14.58 -9.39
N LYS A 151 8.48 14.07 -8.33
CA LYS A 151 7.04 14.31 -8.04
C LYS A 151 6.71 15.78 -7.81
N THR A 152 7.68 16.63 -7.50
CA THR A 152 7.44 18.08 -7.40
C THR A 152 7.25 18.73 -8.76
N LEU A 153 7.62 18.06 -9.86
CA LEU A 153 7.42 18.54 -11.22
C LEU A 153 5.96 18.36 -11.64
N ASP A 154 5.51 17.11 -11.59
CA ASP A 154 4.16 16.66 -11.91
C ASP A 154 3.95 15.24 -11.34
N PRO A 155 2.71 14.73 -11.27
CA PRO A 155 2.43 13.37 -10.75
C PRO A 155 2.78 12.23 -11.74
N HIS A 156 3.41 12.52 -12.89
CA HIS A 156 3.64 11.55 -13.96
C HIS A 156 5.11 11.30 -14.28
N SER A 157 5.99 12.16 -13.78
CA SER A 157 7.44 12.11 -13.90
C SER A 157 8.03 11.42 -12.68
N GLY A 158 8.98 10.51 -12.90
CA GLY A 158 9.51 9.68 -11.84
C GLY A 158 10.64 8.77 -12.32
N ILE A 159 11.30 8.12 -11.38
CA ILE A 159 12.33 7.13 -11.67
C ILE A 159 11.71 5.74 -11.67
N ILE A 160 12.12 4.89 -12.60
CA ILE A 160 11.66 3.51 -12.69
C ILE A 160 12.86 2.62 -12.34
N PRO A 161 12.91 2.04 -11.11
CA PRO A 161 13.99 1.16 -10.69
C PRO A 161 14.11 -0.08 -11.60
N PRO A 162 15.26 -0.77 -11.63
CA PRO A 162 15.54 -1.79 -12.65
C PRO A 162 14.54 -2.94 -12.73
N GLN A 163 14.04 -3.41 -11.58
CA GLN A 163 13.04 -4.47 -11.52
C GLN A 163 11.72 -4.00 -12.14
N VAL A 164 11.26 -2.81 -11.76
CA VAL A 164 10.03 -2.19 -12.28
C VAL A 164 10.17 -1.86 -13.76
N TYR A 165 11.35 -1.45 -14.20
CA TYR A 165 11.58 -1.08 -15.59
C TYR A 165 11.44 -2.28 -16.53
N ARG A 166 11.94 -3.46 -16.12
CA ARG A 166 11.72 -4.70 -16.87
C ARG A 166 10.25 -5.05 -17.02
N GLU A 167 9.46 -4.90 -15.96
CA GLU A 167 8.02 -5.15 -15.98
C GLU A 167 7.29 -4.16 -16.89
N PHE A 168 7.60 -2.87 -16.78
CA PHE A 168 7.05 -1.82 -17.63
C PHE A 168 7.33 -2.06 -19.13
N MET A 169 8.54 -2.55 -19.46
CA MET A 169 8.89 -2.88 -20.83
C MET A 169 8.11 -4.08 -21.36
N ILE A 170 7.89 -5.12 -20.53
CA ILE A 170 7.06 -6.28 -20.89
C ILE A 170 5.63 -5.85 -21.24
N GLU A 171 5.02 -5.01 -20.40
CA GLU A 171 3.68 -4.47 -20.63
C GLU A 171 3.62 -3.69 -21.94
N THR A 172 4.61 -2.84 -22.21
CA THR A 172 4.66 -2.02 -23.43
C THR A 172 4.90 -2.86 -24.69
N GLU A 173 5.71 -3.91 -24.60
CA GLU A 173 6.01 -4.81 -25.71
C GLU A 173 4.87 -5.80 -26.00
N GLY A 174 3.96 -6.02 -25.05
CA GLY A 174 2.85 -6.96 -25.19
C GLY A 174 3.30 -8.42 -25.24
N SER A 175 4.53 -8.71 -24.83
CA SER A 175 5.04 -10.08 -24.76
C SER A 175 6.21 -10.24 -23.79
N PHE A 176 6.39 -11.44 -23.25
CA PHE A 176 7.52 -11.78 -22.38
C PHE A 176 7.96 -13.23 -22.48
N GLY A 177 9.20 -13.51 -22.10
CA GLY A 177 9.69 -14.87 -21.94
C GLY A 177 9.22 -15.50 -20.62
N GLY A 178 8.48 -16.61 -20.71
CA GLY A 178 7.92 -17.28 -19.53
C GLY A 178 7.19 -18.58 -19.85
N LEU A 179 6.33 -19.01 -18.92
CA LEU A 179 5.64 -20.31 -18.98
C LEU A 179 4.19 -20.21 -19.46
N GLY A 180 3.58 -19.03 -19.35
CA GLY A 180 2.16 -18.81 -19.61
C GLY A 180 1.26 -19.37 -18.50
N ILE A 181 1.48 -18.95 -17.25
CA ILE A 181 0.65 -19.31 -16.09
C ILE A 181 0.22 -18.07 -15.32
N VAL A 182 -1.02 -18.09 -14.84
CA VAL A 182 -1.54 -17.15 -13.87
C VAL A 182 -1.41 -17.79 -12.49
N ILE A 183 -0.73 -17.10 -11.58
CA ILE A 183 -0.42 -17.58 -10.23
C ILE A 183 -0.89 -16.56 -9.18
N GLY A 184 -1.24 -17.05 -8.01
CA GLY A 184 -1.63 -16.23 -6.85
C GLY A 184 -1.26 -16.93 -5.55
N ILE A 185 -1.46 -16.24 -4.43
CA ILE A 185 -1.30 -16.83 -3.09
C ILE A 185 -2.69 -17.22 -2.59
N ARG A 186 -2.92 -18.53 -2.41
CA ARG A 186 -4.14 -19.11 -1.82
C ARG A 186 -3.75 -19.88 -0.56
N ASP A 187 -4.44 -19.65 0.55
CA ASP A 187 -4.13 -20.27 1.85
C ASP A 187 -2.64 -20.16 2.25
N GLY A 188 -2.02 -19.02 1.92
CA GLY A 188 -0.60 -18.76 2.17
C GLY A 188 0.38 -19.53 1.28
N GLN A 189 -0.09 -20.11 0.17
CA GLN A 189 0.70 -20.95 -0.72
C GLN A 189 0.63 -20.47 -2.17
N LEU A 190 1.78 -20.53 -2.86
CA LEU A 190 1.87 -20.20 -4.28
C LEU A 190 1.10 -21.22 -5.11
N THR A 191 0.01 -20.77 -5.72
CA THR A 191 -0.99 -21.62 -6.37
C THR A 191 -1.23 -21.15 -7.80
N VAL A 192 -1.33 -22.10 -8.72
CA VAL A 192 -1.75 -21.86 -10.10
C VAL A 192 -3.24 -21.57 -10.11
N ILE A 193 -3.59 -20.37 -10.55
CA ILE A 193 -4.97 -19.99 -10.80
C ILE A 193 -5.43 -20.67 -12.10
N ALA A 194 -4.70 -20.45 -13.19
CA ALA A 194 -4.94 -21.12 -14.46
C ALA A 194 -3.68 -21.12 -15.35
N PRO A 195 -3.42 -22.20 -16.10
CA PRO A 195 -2.49 -22.16 -17.23
C PRO A 195 -3.16 -21.46 -18.42
N ILE A 196 -2.39 -20.67 -19.17
CA ILE A 196 -2.88 -20.02 -20.39
C ILE A 196 -2.88 -21.07 -21.51
N GLU A 197 -4.01 -21.26 -22.18
CA GLU A 197 -4.16 -22.27 -23.23
C GLU A 197 -3.09 -22.15 -24.32
N GLY A 198 -2.57 -23.29 -24.77
CA GLY A 198 -1.57 -23.34 -25.83
C GLY A 198 -0.15 -22.90 -25.41
N THR A 199 0.08 -22.40 -24.19
CA THR A 199 1.40 -22.00 -23.70
C THR A 199 2.25 -23.17 -23.16
N PRO A 200 3.58 -22.99 -22.91
CA PRO A 200 4.43 -24.06 -22.40
C PRO A 200 3.89 -24.78 -21.16
N ALA A 201 3.34 -24.06 -20.19
CA ALA A 201 2.82 -24.67 -18.97
C ALA A 201 1.53 -25.47 -19.20
N TYR A 202 0.64 -24.99 -20.06
CA TYR A 202 -0.54 -25.75 -20.49
C TYR A 202 -0.13 -27.06 -21.14
N ARG A 203 0.84 -27.01 -22.08
CA ARG A 203 1.39 -28.20 -22.76
C ARG A 203 2.12 -29.14 -21.80
N ALA A 204 2.74 -28.61 -20.74
CA ALA A 204 3.38 -29.38 -19.69
C ALA A 204 2.38 -30.07 -18.74
N GLY A 205 1.07 -29.82 -18.89
CA GLY A 205 0.02 -30.46 -18.09
C GLY A 205 -0.15 -29.84 -16.69
N ILE A 206 0.28 -28.59 -16.51
CA ILE A 206 -0.06 -27.77 -15.34
C ILE A 206 -1.58 -27.53 -15.33
N LYS A 207 -2.19 -27.53 -14.14
CA LYS A 207 -3.64 -27.44 -13.96
C LYS A 207 -4.00 -26.34 -12.95
N PRO A 208 -5.23 -25.80 -13.00
CA PRO A 208 -5.77 -24.98 -11.92
C PRO A 208 -5.64 -25.68 -10.56
N ASN A 209 -5.38 -24.89 -9.51
CA ASN A 209 -5.15 -25.32 -8.12
C ASN A 209 -3.87 -26.13 -7.88
N ASP A 210 -2.99 -26.27 -8.87
CA ASP A 210 -1.64 -26.79 -8.64
C ASP A 210 -0.88 -25.89 -7.66
N ARG A 211 -0.27 -26.48 -6.64
CA ARG A 211 0.58 -25.75 -5.70
C ARG A 211 2.03 -25.84 -6.17
N ILE A 212 2.63 -24.71 -6.51
CA ILE A 212 4.06 -24.63 -6.83
C ILE A 212 4.79 -24.59 -5.50
N VAL A 213 5.41 -25.69 -5.08
CA VAL A 213 6.07 -25.81 -3.76
C VAL A 213 7.58 -25.52 -3.80
N GLN A 214 8.18 -25.57 -4.99
CA GLN A 214 9.59 -25.25 -5.21
C GLN A 214 9.80 -24.74 -6.64
N ILE A 215 10.68 -23.75 -6.79
CA ILE A 215 11.16 -23.22 -8.07
C ILE A 215 12.69 -23.35 -8.07
N GLU A 216 13.23 -24.07 -9.04
CA GLU A 216 14.62 -24.52 -9.05
C GLU A 216 15.02 -25.20 -7.74
N ASP A 217 15.89 -24.59 -6.95
CA ASP A 217 16.39 -25.11 -5.67
C ASP A 217 15.76 -24.44 -4.45
N GLU A 218 14.82 -23.51 -4.65
CA GLU A 218 14.24 -22.69 -3.58
C GLU A 218 12.80 -23.10 -3.28
N SER A 219 12.49 -23.22 -1.99
CA SER A 219 11.13 -23.40 -1.49
C SER A 219 10.29 -22.15 -1.76
N THR A 220 9.03 -22.32 -2.16
CA THR A 220 8.10 -21.20 -2.38
C THR A 220 7.36 -20.79 -1.10
N ILE A 221 7.61 -21.44 0.03
CA ILE A 221 7.01 -21.08 1.32
C ILE A 221 7.44 -19.65 1.68
N ASN A 222 6.45 -18.78 1.94
CA ASN A 222 6.63 -17.35 2.23
C ASN A 222 7.38 -16.57 1.13
N MET A 223 7.51 -17.14 -0.08
CA MET A 223 7.99 -16.42 -1.25
C MET A 223 6.90 -15.46 -1.72
N SER A 224 7.28 -14.21 -1.99
CA SER A 224 6.32 -13.23 -2.53
C SER A 224 5.96 -13.56 -3.97
N LEU A 225 4.78 -13.09 -4.41
CA LEU A 225 4.35 -13.25 -5.81
C LEU A 225 5.37 -12.66 -6.80
N ILE A 226 5.95 -11.50 -6.47
CA ILE A 226 6.96 -10.82 -7.28
C ILE A 226 8.23 -11.67 -7.42
N GLU A 227 8.74 -12.21 -6.31
CA GLU A 227 9.90 -13.11 -6.33
C GLU A 227 9.60 -14.35 -7.18
N ALA A 228 8.43 -14.98 -7.02
CA ALA A 228 8.03 -16.13 -7.82
C ALA A 228 7.96 -15.82 -9.33
N VAL A 229 7.30 -14.72 -9.72
CA VAL A 229 7.21 -14.28 -11.12
C VAL A 229 8.60 -14.05 -11.71
N SER A 230 9.50 -13.40 -10.96
CA SER A 230 10.87 -13.12 -11.41
C SER A 230 11.68 -14.39 -11.71
N LYS A 231 11.44 -15.48 -10.97
CA LYS A 231 12.11 -16.78 -11.17
C LYS A 231 11.48 -17.60 -12.28
N LEU A 232 10.16 -17.53 -12.45
CA LEU A 232 9.43 -18.26 -13.49
C LEU A 232 9.66 -17.68 -14.89
N ARG A 233 9.87 -16.36 -14.98
CA ARG A 233 10.23 -15.66 -16.21
C ARG A 233 11.71 -15.82 -16.54
N GLY A 234 12.05 -15.54 -17.79
CA GLY A 234 13.43 -15.63 -18.27
C GLY A 234 13.49 -15.72 -19.80
N PRO A 235 14.70 -15.70 -20.38
CA PRO A 235 14.87 -15.70 -21.82
C PRO A 235 14.23 -16.92 -22.50
N LYS A 236 13.68 -16.72 -23.70
CA LYS A 236 13.14 -17.80 -24.54
C LYS A 236 14.16 -18.94 -24.69
N GLY A 237 13.69 -20.18 -24.61
CA GLY A 237 14.52 -21.38 -24.79
C GLY A 237 15.27 -21.83 -23.54
N THR A 238 15.34 -20.99 -22.49
CA THR A 238 15.86 -21.44 -21.19
C THR A 238 14.84 -22.35 -20.50
N THR A 239 15.31 -23.28 -19.68
CA THR A 239 14.44 -24.18 -18.90
C THR A 239 14.24 -23.63 -17.50
N VAL A 240 13.06 -23.86 -16.94
CA VAL A 240 12.80 -23.72 -15.50
C VAL A 240 12.28 -25.02 -14.92
N ASN A 241 12.73 -25.37 -13.73
CA ASN A 241 12.20 -26.49 -12.97
C ASN A 241 11.23 -25.98 -11.91
N ILE A 242 10.00 -26.47 -11.96
CA ILE A 242 9.01 -26.24 -10.91
C ILE A 242 8.56 -27.57 -10.32
N TYR A 243 8.31 -27.61 -9.02
CA TYR A 243 7.80 -28.78 -8.34
C TYR A 243 6.36 -28.51 -7.92
N ILE A 244 5.46 -29.36 -8.39
CA ILE A 244 4.03 -29.22 -8.19
C ILE A 244 3.54 -30.26 -7.18
N MET A 245 2.85 -29.78 -6.16
CA MET A 245 1.96 -30.59 -5.33
C MET A 245 0.54 -30.43 -5.87
N ARG A 246 -0.10 -31.57 -6.18
CA ARG A 246 -1.47 -31.66 -6.71
C ARG A 246 -2.23 -32.70 -5.91
N GLU A 247 -3.54 -32.51 -5.74
CA GLU A 247 -4.40 -33.52 -5.13
C GLU A 247 -4.18 -34.90 -5.78
N GLY A 248 -3.97 -35.91 -4.94
CA GLY A 248 -3.62 -37.28 -5.36
C GLY A 248 -2.12 -37.54 -5.58
N PHE A 249 -1.24 -36.54 -5.51
CA PHE A 249 0.20 -36.78 -5.44
C PHE A 249 0.62 -37.02 -3.98
N SER A 250 1.39 -38.08 -3.74
CA SER A 250 1.99 -38.35 -2.43
C SER A 250 3.20 -37.45 -2.15
N GLU A 251 3.88 -36.98 -3.21
CA GLU A 251 5.07 -36.13 -3.15
C GLU A 251 5.08 -35.12 -4.31
N PRO A 252 5.77 -33.97 -4.17
CA PRO A 252 5.90 -33.00 -5.26
C PRO A 252 6.52 -33.63 -6.52
N LYS A 253 5.93 -33.38 -7.69
CA LYS A 253 6.49 -33.82 -8.97
C LYS A 253 7.21 -32.69 -9.69
N ARG A 254 8.38 -32.99 -10.25
CA ARG A 254 9.15 -32.04 -11.06
C ARG A 254 8.56 -31.89 -12.45
N PHE A 255 8.40 -30.65 -12.89
CA PHE A 255 8.07 -30.25 -14.26
C PHE A 255 9.20 -29.36 -14.78
N SER A 256 9.87 -29.81 -15.83
CA SER A 256 10.88 -29.02 -16.56
C SER A 256 10.21 -28.37 -17.77
N ILE A 257 10.04 -27.04 -17.71
CA ILE A 257 9.29 -26.29 -18.71
C ILE A 257 10.27 -25.37 -19.44
N VAL A 258 10.30 -25.46 -20.77
CA VAL A 258 11.08 -24.55 -21.61
C VAL A 258 10.30 -23.25 -21.78
N ARG A 259 10.91 -22.13 -21.43
CA ARG A 259 10.31 -20.79 -21.56
C ARG A 259 10.10 -20.44 -23.03
N ASP A 260 8.96 -19.86 -23.33
CA ASP A 260 8.61 -19.35 -24.66
C ASP A 260 8.13 -17.90 -24.58
N ILE A 261 7.94 -17.25 -25.72
CA ILE A 261 7.35 -15.91 -25.78
C ILE A 261 5.84 -16.04 -25.57
N ILE A 262 5.37 -15.50 -24.46
CA ILE A 262 3.96 -15.39 -24.10
C ILE A 262 3.48 -14.06 -24.63
N LYS A 263 2.46 -14.08 -25.50
CA LYS A 263 1.78 -12.88 -25.99
C LYS A 263 0.71 -12.46 -25.00
N ILE A 264 0.64 -11.16 -24.74
CA ILE A 264 -0.44 -10.55 -23.96
C ILE A 264 -1.50 -10.10 -24.97
N GLU A 265 -2.75 -10.55 -24.78
CA GLU A 265 -3.87 -10.14 -25.63
C GLU A 265 -4.31 -8.73 -25.26
N SER A 266 -3.98 -7.76 -26.12
CA SER A 266 -4.37 -6.36 -25.93
C SER A 266 -5.77 -6.03 -26.45
N VAL A 267 -6.33 -6.87 -27.34
CA VAL A 267 -7.65 -6.70 -27.94
C VAL A 267 -8.47 -7.96 -27.78
N GLU A 268 -9.72 -7.79 -27.39
CA GLU A 268 -10.70 -8.86 -27.28
C GLU A 268 -11.97 -8.47 -28.04
N ALA A 269 -12.55 -9.40 -28.80
CA ALA A 269 -13.76 -9.10 -29.56
C ALA A 269 -14.78 -10.24 -29.57
N PHE A 270 -16.05 -9.84 -29.59
CA PHE A 270 -17.21 -10.73 -29.61
C PHE A 270 -18.28 -10.21 -30.57
N ASN A 271 -19.00 -11.14 -31.20
CA ASN A 271 -20.19 -10.81 -31.96
C ASN A 271 -21.39 -10.72 -31.00
N LEU A 272 -22.02 -9.55 -30.92
CA LEU A 272 -23.19 -9.34 -30.06
C LEU A 272 -24.51 -9.69 -30.76
N GLY A 273 -24.47 -10.14 -32.02
CA GLY A 273 -25.65 -10.36 -32.87
C GLY A 273 -26.13 -9.10 -33.57
N ASP A 274 -27.07 -9.27 -34.51
CA ASP A 274 -27.75 -8.20 -35.27
C ASP A 274 -26.82 -7.31 -36.14
N GLY A 275 -25.58 -7.73 -36.32
CA GLY A 275 -24.52 -6.97 -37.01
C GLY A 275 -23.78 -5.99 -36.09
N VAL A 276 -23.81 -6.18 -34.76
CA VAL A 276 -23.04 -5.36 -33.81
C VAL A 276 -21.88 -6.16 -33.23
N GLY A 277 -20.67 -5.62 -33.33
CA GLY A 277 -19.47 -6.19 -32.71
C GLY A 277 -19.14 -5.49 -31.39
N TYR A 278 -18.61 -6.24 -30.43
CA TYR A 278 -17.94 -5.69 -29.25
C TYR A 278 -16.45 -5.83 -29.43
N ILE A 279 -15.70 -4.77 -29.15
CA ILE A 279 -14.24 -4.76 -29.19
C ILE A 279 -13.77 -4.05 -27.93
N ARG A 280 -13.02 -4.75 -27.08
CA ARG A 280 -12.33 -4.18 -25.91
C ARG A 280 -10.86 -4.03 -26.21
N ILE A 281 -10.33 -2.83 -26.02
CA ILE A 281 -8.88 -2.59 -26.02
C ILE A 281 -8.47 -2.46 -24.57
N ARG A 282 -7.65 -3.40 -24.08
CA ARG A 282 -7.17 -3.43 -22.69
C ARG A 282 -6.01 -2.46 -22.48
N ASP A 283 -5.09 -2.44 -23.45
CA ASP A 283 -3.87 -1.60 -23.43
C ASP A 283 -3.41 -1.23 -24.85
N PHE A 284 -2.68 -0.12 -24.96
CA PHE A 284 -2.05 0.32 -26.21
C PHE A 284 -0.57 -0.12 -26.28
N GLN A 285 -0.36 -1.38 -26.64
CA GLN A 285 0.93 -2.05 -26.79
C GLN A 285 1.41 -2.03 -28.24
N LYS A 286 2.68 -2.35 -28.51
CA LYS A 286 3.26 -2.32 -29.86
C LYS A 286 2.44 -3.06 -30.95
N ASN A 287 1.73 -4.11 -30.57
CA ASN A 287 0.93 -4.98 -31.45
C ASN A 287 -0.59 -4.73 -31.39
N THR A 288 -1.09 -3.74 -30.65
CA THR A 288 -2.54 -3.53 -30.46
C THR A 288 -3.27 -3.25 -31.77
N LEU A 289 -2.71 -2.43 -32.66
CA LEU A 289 -3.33 -2.16 -33.96
C LEU A 289 -3.53 -3.46 -34.77
N SER A 290 -2.50 -4.30 -34.89
CA SER A 290 -2.60 -5.54 -35.65
C SER A 290 -3.64 -6.51 -35.06
N SER A 291 -3.71 -6.60 -33.72
CA SER A 291 -4.72 -7.41 -33.04
C SER A 291 -6.13 -6.87 -33.29
N LEU A 292 -6.30 -5.55 -33.31
CA LEU A 292 -7.57 -4.89 -33.62
C LEU A 292 -8.02 -5.18 -35.06
N GLU A 293 -7.13 -5.07 -36.02
CA GLU A 293 -7.43 -5.36 -37.44
C GLU A 293 -7.82 -6.82 -37.64
N GLU A 294 -7.12 -7.76 -37.00
CA GLU A 294 -7.42 -9.19 -37.04
C GLU A 294 -8.83 -9.48 -36.51
N GLU A 295 -9.14 -8.98 -35.30
CA GLU A 295 -10.44 -9.17 -34.68
C GLU A 295 -11.58 -8.48 -35.44
N LEU A 296 -11.34 -7.27 -35.96
CA LEU A 296 -12.31 -6.58 -36.79
C LEU A 296 -12.59 -7.33 -38.10
N ASN A 297 -11.56 -7.87 -38.75
CA ASN A 297 -11.71 -8.68 -39.97
C ASN A 297 -12.38 -10.03 -39.67
N ARG A 298 -12.17 -10.61 -38.49
CA ARG A 298 -12.93 -11.78 -38.03
C ARG A 298 -14.42 -11.44 -37.88
N LEU A 299 -14.77 -10.36 -37.18
CA LEU A 299 -16.16 -9.94 -37.02
C LEU A 299 -16.84 -9.62 -38.37
N LYS A 300 -16.13 -8.99 -39.32
CA LYS A 300 -16.62 -8.75 -40.68
C LYS A 300 -16.91 -10.05 -41.46
N ARG A 301 -16.16 -11.12 -41.22
CA ARG A 301 -16.38 -12.44 -41.85
C ARG A 301 -17.57 -13.19 -41.25
N GLU A 302 -17.92 -12.92 -39.99
CA GLU A 302 -19.05 -13.55 -39.30
C GLU A 302 -20.40 -12.95 -39.71
N GLY A 303 -20.43 -11.80 -40.38
CA GLY A 303 -21.65 -11.21 -40.94
C GLY A 303 -21.48 -9.74 -41.31
N ASN A 304 -22.57 -9.12 -41.77
CA ASN A 304 -22.58 -7.70 -42.10
C ASN A 304 -22.50 -6.84 -40.83
N LEU A 305 -21.31 -6.32 -40.53
CA LEU A 305 -21.02 -5.52 -39.35
C LEU A 305 -21.53 -4.08 -39.52
N LYS A 306 -22.70 -3.80 -38.95
CA LYS A 306 -23.41 -2.51 -38.96
C LYS A 306 -22.79 -1.45 -38.03
N GLY A 307 -22.15 -1.90 -36.95
CA GLY A 307 -21.55 -1.03 -35.94
C GLY A 307 -20.73 -1.79 -34.90
N ILE A 308 -19.96 -1.05 -34.11
CA ILE A 308 -19.16 -1.61 -33.02
C ILE A 308 -19.36 -0.82 -31.72
N VAL A 309 -19.30 -1.55 -30.60
CA VAL A 309 -19.06 -1.00 -29.27
C VAL A 309 -17.55 -1.10 -29.01
N LEU A 310 -16.88 0.04 -28.94
CA LEU A 310 -15.45 0.13 -28.64
C LEU A 310 -15.27 0.41 -27.15
N ASP A 311 -14.87 -0.60 -26.39
CA ASP A 311 -14.75 -0.52 -24.94
C ASP A 311 -13.31 -0.19 -24.53
N LEU A 312 -13.14 1.00 -23.92
CA LEU A 312 -11.90 1.50 -23.36
C LEU A 312 -11.96 1.60 -21.82
N ARG A 313 -13.01 1.07 -21.19
CA ARG A 313 -13.17 1.09 -19.72
C ARG A 313 -12.03 0.36 -19.04
N GLY A 314 -11.46 0.98 -18.01
CA GLY A 314 -10.32 0.51 -17.26
C GLY A 314 -8.97 0.55 -18.00
N ASN A 315 -8.90 1.11 -19.22
CA ASN A 315 -7.68 1.13 -20.01
C ASN A 315 -6.82 2.38 -19.69
N PRO A 316 -5.66 2.22 -19.04
CA PRO A 316 -4.80 3.34 -18.61
C PRO A 316 -4.02 4.01 -19.76
N GLY A 317 -4.16 3.50 -20.98
CA GLY A 317 -3.56 4.01 -22.20
C GLY A 317 -2.40 3.15 -22.68
N GLY A 318 -1.27 3.80 -22.98
CA GLY A 318 -0.08 3.15 -23.55
C GLY A 318 0.57 4.02 -24.62
N LEU A 319 1.05 3.38 -25.68
CA LEU A 319 1.83 4.05 -26.72
C LEU A 319 0.99 5.03 -27.56
N LEU A 320 1.49 6.27 -27.68
CA LEU A 320 0.87 7.33 -28.48
C LEU A 320 0.72 6.94 -29.95
N ASP A 321 1.70 6.25 -30.54
CA ASP A 321 1.66 5.85 -31.94
C ASP A 321 0.54 4.83 -32.22
N GLN A 322 0.21 3.98 -31.24
CA GLN A 322 -0.91 3.05 -31.33
C GLN A 322 -2.24 3.78 -31.23
N ALA A 323 -2.35 4.75 -30.32
CA ALA A 323 -3.55 5.59 -30.21
C ALA A 323 -3.82 6.36 -31.52
N GLU A 324 -2.77 6.90 -32.12
CA GLU A 324 -2.82 7.59 -33.41
C GLU A 324 -3.35 6.65 -34.51
N LYS A 325 -2.68 5.52 -34.74
CA LYS A 325 -3.03 4.59 -35.82
C LYS A 325 -4.42 3.96 -35.64
N ILE A 326 -4.78 3.61 -34.41
CA ILE A 326 -6.12 3.09 -34.09
C ILE A 326 -7.20 4.15 -34.34
N SER A 327 -6.92 5.43 -34.05
CA SER A 327 -7.86 6.51 -34.38
C SER A 327 -7.98 6.70 -35.90
N ASP A 328 -6.87 6.57 -36.62
CA ASP A 328 -6.81 6.66 -38.09
C ASP A 328 -7.73 5.62 -38.76
N LEU A 329 -7.72 4.37 -38.26
CA LEU A 329 -8.59 3.27 -38.75
C LEU A 329 -10.11 3.60 -38.75
N PHE A 330 -10.52 4.57 -37.94
CA PHE A 330 -11.92 4.97 -37.78
C PHE A 330 -12.24 6.34 -38.39
N LEU A 331 -11.25 7.12 -38.84
CA LEU A 331 -11.40 8.50 -39.30
C LEU A 331 -10.88 8.66 -40.74
N SER A 332 -11.70 9.20 -41.63
CA SER A 332 -11.26 9.50 -43.01
C SER A 332 -10.45 10.79 -43.13
N SER A 333 -10.64 11.73 -42.20
CA SER A 333 -9.92 13.01 -42.16
C SER A 333 -10.07 13.66 -40.79
N GLY A 334 -9.29 14.72 -40.54
CA GLY A 334 -9.35 15.49 -39.30
C GLY A 334 -8.03 15.45 -38.54
N VAL A 335 -7.97 16.17 -37.43
CA VAL A 335 -6.85 16.07 -36.48
C VAL A 335 -7.19 14.93 -35.53
N ILE A 336 -6.25 14.05 -35.23
CA ILE A 336 -6.40 13.01 -34.21
C ILE A 336 -5.97 13.60 -32.86
N VAL A 337 -4.74 14.09 -32.81
CA VAL A 337 -4.14 14.66 -31.61
C VAL A 337 -3.11 15.73 -31.98
N THR A 338 -2.94 16.74 -31.14
CA THR A 338 -1.88 17.74 -31.25
C THR A 338 -0.94 17.63 -30.06
N THR A 339 0.35 17.36 -30.27
CA THR A 339 1.35 17.45 -29.20
C THR A 339 1.94 18.85 -29.15
N LYS A 340 2.04 19.45 -27.95
CA LYS A 340 2.54 20.80 -27.70
C LYS A 340 3.78 20.75 -26.79
N VAL A 341 4.86 21.39 -27.24
CA VAL A 341 6.11 21.59 -26.47
C VAL A 341 6.42 23.08 -26.49
N GLY A 342 6.31 23.76 -25.35
CA GLY A 342 6.34 25.22 -25.30
C GLY A 342 5.33 25.85 -26.26
N ASN A 343 5.80 26.64 -27.23
CA ASN A 343 4.97 27.24 -28.28
C ASN A 343 4.87 26.40 -29.56
N SER A 344 5.62 25.30 -29.68
CA SER A 344 5.61 24.42 -30.84
C SER A 344 4.44 23.43 -30.75
N LYS A 345 3.71 23.26 -31.86
CA LYS A 345 2.61 22.29 -31.99
C LYS A 345 2.87 21.37 -33.17
N LYS A 346 2.77 20.05 -32.95
CA LYS A 346 2.77 19.03 -34.00
C LYS A 346 1.39 18.38 -34.03
N ARG A 347 0.74 18.40 -35.20
CA ARG A 347 -0.59 17.82 -35.41
C ARG A 347 -0.49 16.49 -36.13
N TYR A 348 -1.07 15.46 -35.54
CA TYR A 348 -1.26 14.15 -36.16
C TYR A 348 -2.66 14.14 -36.78
N ARG A 349 -2.77 13.69 -38.03
CA ARG A 349 -3.98 13.83 -38.83
C ARG A 349 -4.36 12.49 -39.42
N ALA A 350 -5.67 12.26 -39.48
CA ALA A 350 -6.20 11.08 -40.10
C ALA A 350 -6.09 11.16 -41.63
N ARG A 351 -5.93 10.00 -42.27
CA ARG A 351 -5.87 9.84 -43.73
C ARG A 351 -6.81 8.72 -44.12
N GLU A 352 -7.61 8.95 -45.16
CA GLU A 352 -8.50 7.92 -45.67
C GLU A 352 -7.69 6.79 -46.32
N GLU A 353 -7.89 5.57 -45.83
CA GLU A 353 -7.24 4.36 -46.33
C GLU A 353 -8.27 3.29 -46.71
N GLU A 354 -7.88 2.38 -47.61
CA GLU A 354 -8.71 1.26 -48.00
C GLU A 354 -8.77 0.23 -46.87
N GLY A 355 -9.97 -0.01 -46.31
CA GLY A 355 -10.17 -0.95 -45.20
C GLY A 355 -10.73 -0.33 -43.91
N ASP A 356 -10.75 1.01 -43.82
CA ASP A 356 -11.34 1.78 -42.73
C ASP A 356 -12.72 1.26 -42.31
N PHE A 357 -12.98 1.24 -41.01
CA PHE A 357 -14.30 0.87 -40.53
C PHE A 357 -15.31 2.02 -40.70
N LYS A 358 -16.27 1.83 -41.60
CA LYS A 358 -17.31 2.84 -41.90
C LYS A 358 -18.64 2.65 -41.14
N GLY A 359 -18.75 1.69 -40.21
CA GLY A 359 -19.97 1.45 -39.44
C GLY A 359 -20.17 2.39 -38.24
N ARG A 360 -21.31 2.30 -37.55
CA ARG A 360 -21.62 3.07 -36.32
C ARG A 360 -20.65 2.74 -35.18
N ILE A 361 -20.27 3.72 -34.36
CA ILE A 361 -19.38 3.50 -33.20
C ILE A 361 -19.96 4.18 -31.96
N ILE A 362 -20.01 3.43 -30.85
CA ILE A 362 -20.11 3.99 -29.50
C ILE A 362 -18.86 3.58 -28.74
N VAL A 363 -18.19 4.55 -28.12
CA VAL A 363 -17.00 4.33 -27.28
C VAL A 363 -17.43 4.29 -25.82
N LEU A 364 -17.14 3.20 -25.12
CA LEU A 364 -17.33 3.09 -23.69
C LEU A 364 -16.08 3.58 -22.96
N VAL A 365 -16.27 4.43 -21.96
CA VAL A 365 -15.19 4.99 -21.15
C VAL A 365 -15.59 5.06 -19.67
N ASP A 366 -14.60 5.12 -18.81
CA ASP A 366 -14.76 5.30 -17.37
C ASP A 366 -13.58 6.11 -16.77
N SER A 367 -13.57 6.27 -15.45
CA SER A 367 -12.48 6.95 -14.73
C SER A 367 -11.11 6.27 -14.86
N GLY A 368 -11.06 4.98 -15.22
CA GLY A 368 -9.83 4.25 -15.53
C GLY A 368 -9.31 4.48 -16.95
N SER A 369 -10.13 5.03 -17.83
CA SER A 369 -9.74 5.38 -19.20
C SER A 369 -8.79 6.57 -19.19
N ALA A 370 -7.53 6.39 -19.60
CA ALA A 370 -6.51 7.45 -19.53
C ALA A 370 -5.61 7.51 -20.78
N SER A 371 -4.97 8.67 -21.00
CA SER A 371 -3.88 8.84 -21.97
C SER A 371 -4.28 8.42 -23.40
N ALA A 372 -3.68 7.37 -23.97
CA ALA A 372 -4.01 6.85 -25.30
C ALA A 372 -5.53 6.58 -25.49
N SER A 373 -6.22 6.08 -24.46
CA SER A 373 -7.67 5.88 -24.47
C SER A 373 -8.42 7.20 -24.66
N GLU A 374 -7.96 8.27 -24.00
CA GLU A 374 -8.53 9.61 -24.09
C GLU A 374 -8.23 10.28 -25.43
N ILE A 375 -7.09 9.96 -26.05
CA ILE A 375 -6.76 10.36 -27.41
C ILE A 375 -7.76 9.73 -28.38
N VAL A 376 -7.99 8.42 -28.32
CA VAL A 376 -8.95 7.74 -29.20
C VAL A 376 -10.37 8.28 -28.96
N ALA A 377 -10.83 8.33 -27.71
CA ALA A 377 -12.17 8.84 -27.38
C ALA A 377 -12.34 10.31 -27.83
N GLY A 378 -11.35 11.16 -27.56
CA GLY A 378 -11.35 12.58 -27.95
C GLY A 378 -11.27 12.79 -29.45
N ALA A 379 -10.46 12.01 -30.16
CA ALA A 379 -10.35 12.05 -31.61
C ALA A 379 -11.68 11.68 -32.28
N LEU A 380 -12.30 10.58 -31.87
CA LEU A 380 -13.57 10.13 -32.44
C LEU A 380 -14.73 11.06 -32.06
N LYS A 381 -14.76 11.55 -30.82
CA LYS A 381 -15.80 12.50 -30.38
C LYS A 381 -15.72 13.83 -31.11
N ASN A 382 -14.56 14.48 -31.12
CA ASN A 382 -14.43 15.84 -31.60
C ASN A 382 -14.44 15.94 -33.13
N ASN A 383 -14.09 14.86 -33.85
CA ASN A 383 -14.28 14.76 -35.31
C ASN A 383 -15.69 14.28 -35.70
N GLN A 384 -16.66 14.27 -34.77
CA GLN A 384 -18.05 13.86 -35.03
C GLN A 384 -18.21 12.41 -35.51
N ARG A 385 -17.34 11.49 -35.10
CA ARG A 385 -17.31 10.10 -35.60
C ARG A 385 -17.99 9.07 -34.68
N ALA A 386 -18.01 9.30 -33.38
CA ALA A 386 -18.58 8.35 -32.42
C ALA A 386 -19.25 9.08 -31.25
N LEU A 387 -20.27 8.45 -30.65
CA LEU A 387 -20.76 8.83 -29.33
C LEU A 387 -19.84 8.25 -28.25
N VAL A 388 -19.59 9.02 -27.20
CA VAL A 388 -18.87 8.55 -26.01
C VAL A 388 -19.86 8.34 -24.87
N MET A 389 -19.84 7.16 -24.25
CA MET A 389 -20.77 6.79 -23.18
C MET A 389 -20.03 6.20 -21.97
N GLY A 390 -20.47 6.55 -20.76
CA GLY A 390 -19.98 5.96 -19.52
C GLY A 390 -19.65 7.00 -18.46
N GLU A 391 -18.46 6.95 -17.85
CA GLU A 391 -18.02 7.96 -16.88
C GLU A 391 -17.00 8.93 -17.48
N LYS A 392 -16.73 10.03 -16.77
CA LYS A 392 -15.66 10.97 -17.14
C LYS A 392 -14.31 10.25 -17.05
N THR A 393 -13.47 10.44 -18.07
CA THR A 393 -12.13 9.82 -18.12
C THR A 393 -11.15 10.48 -17.16
N PHE A 394 -9.99 9.85 -16.98
CA PHE A 394 -9.00 10.22 -15.97
C PHE A 394 -8.50 11.67 -16.05
N GLY A 395 -8.26 12.19 -17.26
CA GLY A 395 -7.72 13.54 -17.47
C GLY A 395 -6.21 13.63 -17.58
N LYS A 396 -5.56 12.65 -18.21
CA LYS A 396 -4.10 12.66 -18.39
C LYS A 396 -3.73 13.26 -19.73
N GLY A 397 -3.56 14.59 -19.80
CA GLY A 397 -3.24 15.37 -21.00
C GLY A 397 -1.75 15.55 -21.31
N SER A 398 -0.88 14.70 -20.77
CA SER A 398 0.58 14.81 -20.85
C SER A 398 1.22 13.63 -21.58
N VAL A 399 2.34 13.89 -22.26
CA VAL A 399 3.15 12.88 -22.96
C VAL A 399 4.42 12.66 -22.17
N GLN A 400 4.62 11.42 -21.72
CA GLN A 400 5.86 11.01 -21.08
C GLN A 400 6.79 10.34 -22.09
N GLN A 401 8.09 10.63 -21.97
CA GLN A 401 9.15 9.89 -22.61
C GLN A 401 9.92 9.10 -21.57
N ILE A 402 10.33 7.89 -21.94
CA ILE A 402 11.19 7.02 -21.15
C ILE A 402 12.63 7.19 -21.65
N PHE A 403 13.54 7.47 -20.73
CA PHE A 403 14.97 7.59 -20.99
C PHE A 403 15.70 6.47 -20.23
N ASP A 404 16.39 5.59 -20.97
CA ASP A 404 17.23 4.56 -20.38
C ASP A 404 18.38 5.19 -19.57
N LEU A 405 18.64 4.65 -18.38
CA LEU A 405 19.77 5.01 -17.53
C LEU A 405 20.78 3.85 -17.49
N THR A 406 22.03 4.15 -17.13
CA THR A 406 23.18 3.23 -17.26
C THR A 406 23.15 2.00 -16.34
N ASN A 407 22.19 1.93 -15.41
CA ASN A 407 22.06 0.88 -14.40
C ASN A 407 20.78 0.02 -14.59
N ASN A 408 20.28 -0.07 -15.83
CA ASN A 408 19.03 -0.75 -16.19
C ASN A 408 17.78 -0.18 -15.50
N SER A 409 17.84 1.06 -15.01
CA SER A 409 16.67 1.84 -14.61
C SER A 409 16.27 2.80 -15.74
N ALA A 410 15.14 3.48 -15.60
CA ALA A 410 14.72 4.48 -16.56
C ALA A 410 14.15 5.74 -15.89
N LEU A 411 14.33 6.88 -16.52
CA LEU A 411 13.65 8.13 -16.17
C LEU A 411 12.40 8.27 -17.04
N LYS A 412 11.23 8.36 -16.41
CA LYS A 412 9.98 8.75 -17.06
C LYS A 412 9.78 10.24 -16.85
N LEU A 413 9.68 11.01 -17.92
CA LEU A 413 9.61 12.47 -17.84
C LEU A 413 8.54 13.02 -18.78
N THR A 414 7.72 13.96 -18.29
CA THR A 414 6.78 14.67 -19.15
C THR A 414 7.50 15.65 -20.06
N ILE A 415 7.39 15.42 -21.37
CA ILE A 415 8.10 16.20 -22.41
C ILE A 415 7.16 17.06 -23.27
N ALA A 416 5.86 16.77 -23.26
CA ALA A 416 4.86 17.50 -24.01
C ALA A 416 3.50 17.42 -23.30
N SER A 417 2.59 18.34 -23.64
CA SER A 417 1.15 18.13 -23.45
C SER A 417 0.55 17.65 -24.77
N TYR A 418 -0.58 16.97 -24.73
CA TYR A 418 -1.37 16.72 -25.93
C TYR A 418 -2.77 17.34 -25.80
N LEU A 419 -3.29 17.78 -26.94
CA LEU A 419 -4.57 18.43 -27.09
C LEU A 419 -5.44 17.59 -28.03
N THR A 420 -6.70 17.45 -27.66
CA THR A 420 -7.70 16.81 -28.53
C THR A 420 -8.09 17.74 -29.68
N PRO A 421 -8.81 17.26 -30.71
CA PRO A 421 -9.18 18.09 -31.85
C PRO A 421 -9.97 19.31 -31.40
N GLY A 422 -9.63 20.49 -31.96
CA GLY A 422 -10.06 21.78 -31.44
C GLY A 422 -9.07 22.45 -30.47
N ASP A 423 -7.87 21.87 -30.30
CA ASP A 423 -6.83 22.33 -29.37
C ASP A 423 -7.32 22.38 -27.91
N ILE A 424 -8.19 21.43 -27.53
CA ILE A 424 -8.78 21.33 -26.19
C ILE A 424 -7.83 20.53 -25.28
N SER A 425 -7.39 21.16 -24.19
CA SER A 425 -6.65 20.46 -23.13
C SER A 425 -7.61 19.60 -22.31
N ILE A 426 -7.15 18.41 -21.95
CA ILE A 426 -7.88 17.47 -21.09
C ILE A 426 -7.14 17.18 -19.78
N GLN A 427 -6.01 17.87 -19.51
CA GLN A 427 -5.28 17.71 -18.26
C GLN A 427 -6.18 18.07 -17.07
N ASP A 428 -6.28 17.16 -16.10
CA ASP A 428 -7.12 17.25 -14.87
C ASP A 428 -8.63 17.39 -15.13
N VAL A 429 -9.05 17.24 -16.39
CA VAL A 429 -10.45 17.36 -16.84
C VAL A 429 -10.92 16.05 -17.47
N GLY A 430 -10.15 15.46 -18.37
CA GLY A 430 -10.56 14.28 -19.15
C GLY A 430 -11.58 14.59 -20.23
N ILE A 431 -12.04 13.52 -20.88
CA ILE A 431 -13.12 13.49 -21.85
C ILE A 431 -14.44 13.32 -21.09
N THR A 432 -15.25 14.37 -21.03
CA THR A 432 -16.65 14.23 -20.60
C THR A 432 -17.37 13.32 -21.59
N PRO A 433 -18.11 12.28 -21.17
CA PRO A 433 -18.94 11.49 -22.08
C PRO A 433 -20.08 12.32 -22.67
N ASP A 434 -20.62 11.90 -23.80
CA ASP A 434 -21.88 12.45 -24.33
C ASP A 434 -23.07 11.97 -23.51
N ILE A 435 -23.05 10.70 -23.13
CA ILE A 435 -24.06 10.04 -22.29
C ILE A 435 -23.35 9.52 -21.03
N ALA A 436 -23.57 10.19 -19.90
CA ALA A 436 -23.07 9.69 -18.62
C ALA A 436 -23.91 8.50 -18.14
N VAL A 437 -23.26 7.50 -17.56
CA VAL A 437 -23.92 6.31 -17.00
C VAL A 437 -23.42 6.12 -15.57
N HIS A 438 -24.34 5.99 -14.62
CA HIS A 438 -24.03 5.87 -13.20
C HIS A 438 -24.78 4.69 -12.57
N PRO A 439 -24.11 3.80 -11.83
CA PRO A 439 -24.79 2.75 -11.09
C PRO A 439 -25.49 3.34 -9.85
N ALA A 440 -26.69 2.84 -9.56
CA ALA A 440 -27.40 3.03 -8.31
C ALA A 440 -27.54 1.69 -7.58
N ILE A 441 -27.11 1.63 -6.33
CA ILE A 441 -27.29 0.48 -5.46
C ILE A 441 -28.45 0.80 -4.51
N VAL A 442 -29.47 -0.06 -4.51
CA VAL A 442 -30.63 0.09 -3.60
C VAL A 442 -30.94 -1.24 -2.94
N SER A 443 -30.46 -1.39 -1.70
CA SER A 443 -30.65 -2.56 -0.84
C SER A 443 -30.96 -2.13 0.59
N LYS A 444 -31.25 -3.09 1.48
CA LYS A 444 -31.43 -2.78 2.91
C LYS A 444 -30.10 -2.47 3.59
N GLU A 445 -29.03 -3.06 3.08
CA GLU A 445 -27.68 -3.02 3.65
C GLU A 445 -26.91 -1.79 3.18
N GLU A 446 -27.18 -1.34 1.96
CA GLU A 446 -26.46 -0.26 1.29
C GLU A 446 -27.37 0.49 0.31
N ILE A 447 -27.33 1.82 0.38
CA ILE A 447 -27.87 2.72 -0.64
C ILE A 447 -26.75 3.60 -1.17
N LYS A 448 -26.64 3.65 -2.50
CA LYS A 448 -25.76 4.56 -3.23
C LYS A 448 -26.51 5.11 -4.43
N LEU A 449 -26.94 6.36 -4.34
CA LEU A 449 -27.67 7.06 -5.41
C LEU A 449 -26.87 8.20 -6.01
N ILE A 450 -25.91 8.75 -5.26
CA ILE A 450 -25.11 9.89 -5.70
C ILE A 450 -23.82 9.39 -6.37
N PRO A 451 -23.52 9.82 -7.61
CA PRO A 451 -22.23 9.55 -8.23
C PRO A 451 -21.10 10.18 -7.40
N SER A 452 -20.03 9.43 -7.15
CA SER A 452 -18.94 9.84 -6.25
C SER A 452 -18.06 11.00 -6.76
N PHE A 453 -18.36 11.59 -7.92
CA PHE A 453 -17.44 12.46 -8.69
C PHE A 453 -17.85 13.93 -8.84
N GLU A 454 -18.87 14.43 -8.13
CA GLU A 454 -19.35 15.82 -8.31
C GLU A 454 -18.49 16.93 -7.64
N GLU A 455 -17.27 16.66 -7.14
CA GLU A 455 -16.52 17.63 -6.33
C GLU A 455 -15.61 18.63 -7.10
N ASN A 456 -15.31 18.45 -8.39
CA ASN A 456 -14.41 19.37 -9.11
C ASN A 456 -15.16 20.37 -10.00
N GLY A 457 -15.33 21.59 -9.47
CA GLY A 457 -16.19 22.68 -9.95
C GLY A 457 -15.84 23.39 -11.27
N ASP A 458 -15.32 22.71 -12.30
CA ASP A 458 -15.07 23.39 -13.60
C ASP A 458 -15.15 22.51 -14.86
N THR A 459 -16.16 21.65 -15.00
CA THR A 459 -16.26 20.76 -16.18
C THR A 459 -17.55 20.88 -16.99
N LYS A 460 -17.41 20.78 -18.33
CA LYS A 460 -18.53 20.60 -19.26
C LYS A 460 -19.38 19.42 -18.79
N LYS A 461 -20.68 19.65 -18.58
CA LYS A 461 -21.64 18.61 -18.23
C LYS A 461 -21.89 17.66 -19.41
N PRO A 462 -22.17 16.36 -19.16
CA PRO A 462 -22.61 15.44 -20.20
C PRO A 462 -23.93 15.92 -20.82
N LEU A 463 -24.22 15.49 -22.06
CA LEU A 463 -25.44 15.89 -22.76
C LEU A 463 -26.67 15.13 -22.25
N TYR A 464 -26.47 13.87 -21.85
CA TYR A 464 -27.47 13.03 -21.19
C TYR A 464 -26.82 12.32 -20.01
N SER A 465 -27.62 11.94 -19.01
CA SER A 465 -27.18 11.12 -17.88
C SER A 465 -28.21 10.03 -17.62
N ILE A 466 -27.75 8.82 -17.37
CA ILE A 466 -28.56 7.65 -17.05
C ILE A 466 -28.06 7.08 -15.72
N THR A 467 -28.93 7.08 -14.72
CA THR A 467 -28.69 6.32 -13.48
C THR A 467 -29.43 4.99 -13.61
N TYR A 468 -28.71 3.87 -13.52
CA TYR A 468 -29.30 2.53 -13.67
C TYR A 468 -29.25 1.74 -12.38
N LEU A 469 -30.26 0.90 -12.14
CA LEU A 469 -30.28 0.06 -10.95
C LEU A 469 -29.29 -1.10 -11.12
N GLU A 470 -28.21 -1.07 -10.36
CA GLU A 470 -27.24 -2.15 -10.36
C GLU A 470 -27.78 -3.35 -9.58
N THR A 471 -27.97 -4.45 -10.30
CA THR A 471 -28.28 -5.74 -9.68
C THR A 471 -26.95 -6.33 -9.23
N ARG A 472 -26.69 -6.30 -7.91
CA ARG A 472 -25.45 -6.80 -7.29
C ARG A 472 -24.89 -8.02 -8.05
N ARG A 473 -23.71 -7.88 -8.65
CA ARG A 473 -22.80 -9.02 -8.78
C ARG A 473 -22.37 -9.34 -7.35
N ASN A 474 -22.50 -10.59 -6.89
CA ASN A 474 -21.89 -11.03 -5.64
C ASN A 474 -20.38 -10.77 -5.73
N THR A 475 -19.90 -9.67 -5.16
CA THR A 475 -18.48 -9.31 -5.16
C THR A 475 -17.78 -9.70 -3.86
N ASP A 476 -18.53 -10.05 -2.82
CA ASP A 476 -17.97 -10.03 -1.47
C ASP A 476 -17.47 -11.41 -0.97
N ASP A 477 -17.79 -12.52 -1.67
CA ASP A 477 -17.46 -13.88 -1.17
C ASP A 477 -16.89 -14.88 -2.21
N GLU A 478 -16.70 -14.50 -3.48
CA GLU A 478 -15.97 -15.35 -4.45
C GLU A 478 -14.64 -14.69 -4.78
N GLU A 479 -13.51 -15.38 -4.52
CA GLU A 479 -12.23 -15.06 -5.15
C GLU A 479 -12.45 -14.96 -6.65
N GLN A 480 -12.63 -13.74 -7.16
CA GLN A 480 -12.90 -13.54 -8.58
C GLN A 480 -11.72 -14.10 -9.33
N THR A 481 -11.98 -15.16 -10.10
CA THR A 481 -10.99 -15.70 -11.03
C THR A 481 -10.54 -14.53 -11.91
N PRO A 482 -9.23 -14.19 -11.92
CA PRO A 482 -8.68 -13.12 -12.75
C PRO A 482 -9.23 -13.20 -14.16
N GLU A 483 -9.49 -12.07 -14.79
CA GLU A 483 -10.14 -12.04 -16.09
C GLU A 483 -9.33 -12.81 -17.15
N GLU A 484 -8.00 -12.82 -17.00
CA GLU A 484 -7.05 -13.58 -17.82
C GLU A 484 -7.20 -15.11 -17.67
N ALA A 485 -7.78 -15.57 -16.57
CA ALA A 485 -8.02 -16.98 -16.29
C ALA A 485 -9.43 -17.44 -16.73
N LEU A 486 -10.31 -16.52 -17.14
CA LEU A 486 -11.63 -16.85 -17.67
C LEU A 486 -11.51 -17.33 -19.12
N SER A 487 -12.24 -18.40 -19.43
CA SER A 487 -12.42 -18.82 -20.81
C SER A 487 -13.11 -17.72 -21.62
N ARG A 488 -12.87 -17.74 -22.93
CA ARG A 488 -13.49 -16.79 -23.87
C ARG A 488 -15.03 -16.82 -23.79
N GLU A 489 -15.62 -17.98 -23.55
CA GLU A 489 -17.08 -18.13 -23.42
C GLU A 489 -17.62 -17.56 -22.10
N GLU A 490 -16.89 -17.69 -21.00
CA GLU A 490 -17.25 -17.06 -19.72
C GLU A 490 -17.17 -15.53 -19.81
N ARG A 491 -16.14 -15.00 -20.48
CA ARG A 491 -16.02 -13.56 -20.78
C ARG A 491 -17.19 -13.07 -21.63
N ARG A 492 -17.56 -13.82 -22.67
CA ARG A 492 -18.74 -13.53 -23.50
C ARG A 492 -20.03 -13.46 -22.68
N LYS A 493 -20.27 -14.42 -21.79
CA LYS A 493 -21.47 -14.44 -20.92
C LYS A 493 -21.51 -13.25 -19.96
N LYS A 494 -20.37 -12.81 -19.41
CA LYS A 494 -20.31 -11.61 -18.56
C LYS A 494 -20.75 -10.35 -19.29
N LEU A 495 -20.51 -10.25 -20.60
CA LEU A 495 -20.94 -9.11 -21.43
C LEU A 495 -22.46 -9.03 -21.61
N GLU A 496 -23.18 -10.16 -21.61
CA GLU A 496 -24.65 -10.18 -21.77
C GLU A 496 -25.36 -9.48 -20.60
N GLY A 497 -24.75 -9.48 -19.41
CA GLY A 497 -25.25 -8.79 -18.22
C GLY A 497 -24.70 -7.37 -18.02
N ASP A 498 -23.87 -6.85 -18.94
CA ASP A 498 -23.28 -5.52 -18.82
C ASP A 498 -24.24 -4.44 -19.36
N PHE A 499 -24.70 -3.55 -18.47
CA PHE A 499 -25.63 -2.48 -18.82
C PHE A 499 -25.07 -1.51 -19.87
N TYR A 500 -23.77 -1.19 -19.82
CA TYR A 500 -23.12 -0.29 -20.77
C TYR A 500 -23.12 -0.91 -22.17
N VAL A 501 -22.73 -2.19 -22.26
CA VAL A 501 -22.66 -2.91 -23.54
C VAL A 501 -24.05 -3.08 -24.14
N LYS A 502 -25.05 -3.47 -23.33
CA LYS A 502 -26.44 -3.61 -23.77
C LYS A 502 -27.00 -2.29 -24.28
N THR A 503 -26.86 -1.22 -23.50
CA THR A 503 -27.32 0.12 -23.87
C THR A 503 -26.65 0.59 -25.15
N ALA A 504 -25.33 0.43 -25.28
CA ALA A 504 -24.61 0.80 -26.50
C ALA A 504 -25.10 0.03 -27.72
N LYS A 505 -25.32 -1.29 -27.59
CA LYS A 505 -25.88 -2.11 -28.67
C LYS A 505 -27.26 -1.60 -29.10
N GLU A 506 -28.15 -1.33 -28.15
CA GLU A 506 -29.50 -0.81 -28.45
C GLU A 506 -29.43 0.54 -29.17
N LEU A 507 -28.61 1.48 -28.69
CA LEU A 507 -28.44 2.80 -29.31
C LEU A 507 -27.83 2.71 -30.71
N ILE A 508 -26.86 1.81 -30.94
CA ILE A 508 -26.34 1.54 -32.27
C ILE A 508 -27.49 1.11 -33.17
N LEU A 509 -28.28 0.09 -32.77
CA LEU A 509 -29.38 -0.44 -33.59
C LEU A 509 -30.49 0.58 -33.87
N SER A 510 -30.71 1.55 -32.97
CA SER A 510 -31.70 2.62 -33.10
C SER A 510 -31.27 3.80 -33.99
N SER A 511 -30.05 3.82 -34.52
CA SER A 511 -29.55 4.89 -35.39
C SER A 511 -29.12 4.36 -36.76
N HIS A 512 -29.16 5.18 -37.80
CA HIS A 512 -28.59 4.88 -39.12
C HIS A 512 -27.36 5.71 -39.44
N SER A 513 -27.11 6.78 -38.69
CA SER A 513 -26.01 7.71 -38.94
C SER A 513 -24.69 7.27 -38.30
N THR A 514 -23.59 7.52 -39.01
CA THR A 514 -22.22 7.36 -38.51
C THR A 514 -21.65 8.66 -37.93
N SER A 515 -22.39 9.76 -38.07
CA SER A 515 -22.04 11.07 -37.50
C SER A 515 -22.57 11.19 -36.07
N ARG A 516 -21.71 11.59 -35.14
CA ARG A 516 -22.01 11.76 -33.71
C ARG A 516 -23.26 12.62 -33.47
N ASN A 517 -23.35 13.79 -34.09
CA ASN A 517 -24.45 14.72 -33.86
C ASN A 517 -25.79 14.21 -34.37
N GLU A 518 -25.82 13.55 -35.53
CA GLU A 518 -27.05 12.98 -36.09
C GLU A 518 -27.46 11.72 -35.32
N MET A 519 -26.50 10.85 -34.98
CA MET A 519 -26.73 9.70 -34.12
C MET A 519 -27.35 10.13 -32.78
N LEU A 520 -26.83 11.19 -32.14
CA LEU A 520 -27.39 11.70 -30.88
C LEU A 520 -28.85 12.16 -31.00
N LYS A 521 -29.22 12.77 -32.14
CA LYS A 521 -30.62 13.18 -32.40
C LYS A 521 -31.52 11.96 -32.58
N GLU A 522 -31.08 10.99 -33.36
CA GLU A 522 -31.83 9.76 -33.66
C GLU A 522 -32.08 8.91 -32.41
N VAL A 523 -31.10 8.82 -31.51
CA VAL A 523 -31.22 7.97 -30.31
C VAL A 523 -31.86 8.67 -29.11
N LYS A 524 -32.20 9.96 -29.20
CA LYS A 524 -32.71 10.76 -28.07
C LYS A 524 -33.93 10.13 -27.41
N GLU A 525 -34.95 9.78 -28.19
CA GLU A 525 -36.18 9.18 -27.65
C GLU A 525 -35.89 7.85 -26.95
N LYS A 526 -34.96 7.06 -27.51
CA LYS A 526 -34.53 5.79 -26.92
C LYS A 526 -33.78 5.98 -25.61
N LEU A 527 -32.89 6.98 -25.51
CA LEU A 527 -32.19 7.33 -24.27
C LEU A 527 -33.17 7.72 -23.16
N GLU A 528 -34.16 8.56 -23.48
CA GLU A 528 -35.18 8.96 -22.53
C GLU A 528 -36.07 7.78 -22.09
N GLU A 529 -36.38 6.86 -23.00
CA GLU A 529 -37.08 5.60 -22.67
C GLU A 529 -36.26 4.75 -21.69
N ILE A 530 -34.97 4.55 -21.95
CA ILE A 530 -34.06 3.78 -21.08
C ILE A 530 -33.97 4.45 -19.71
N SER A 531 -33.73 5.76 -19.65
CA SER A 531 -33.63 6.51 -18.40
C SER A 531 -34.91 6.41 -17.56
N ARG A 532 -36.09 6.60 -18.18
CA ARG A 532 -37.38 6.47 -17.47
C ARG A 532 -37.61 5.05 -16.96
N ASN A 533 -37.21 4.04 -17.72
CA ASN A 533 -37.33 2.64 -17.30
C ASN A 533 -36.44 2.33 -16.09
N GLU A 534 -35.20 2.81 -16.07
CA GLU A 534 -34.31 2.62 -14.93
C GLU A 534 -34.75 3.44 -13.71
N GLU A 535 -35.19 4.68 -13.89
CA GLU A 535 -35.73 5.50 -12.81
C GLU A 535 -36.94 4.83 -12.14
N ARG A 536 -37.85 4.26 -12.94
CA ARG A 536 -38.98 3.48 -12.43
C ARG A 536 -38.53 2.24 -11.64
N LYS A 537 -37.49 1.53 -12.07
CA LYS A 537 -36.94 0.41 -11.29
C LYS A 537 -36.37 0.87 -9.95
N ILE A 538 -35.67 2.00 -9.93
CA ILE A 538 -35.14 2.61 -8.70
C ILE A 538 -36.29 3.01 -7.78
N GLU A 539 -37.33 3.68 -8.29
CA GLU A 539 -38.52 4.06 -7.52
C GLU A 539 -39.27 2.84 -6.97
N GLU A 540 -39.48 1.80 -7.76
CA GLU A 540 -40.07 0.53 -7.31
C GLU A 540 -39.25 -0.12 -6.20
N ARG A 541 -37.91 -0.09 -6.33
CA ARG A 541 -36.99 -0.65 -5.33
C ARG A 541 -36.96 0.17 -4.04
N MET A 542 -36.98 1.50 -4.13
CA MET A 542 -37.08 2.42 -2.99
C MET A 542 -38.43 2.27 -2.26
N LYS A 543 -39.52 2.13 -3.03
CA LYS A 543 -40.86 1.87 -2.47
C LYS A 543 -40.91 0.55 -1.71
N ALA A 544 -40.21 -0.49 -2.19
CA ALA A 544 -40.06 -1.76 -1.47
C ALA A 544 -39.29 -1.63 -0.15
N LEU A 545 -38.50 -0.56 0.03
CA LEU A 545 -37.85 -0.18 1.29
C LEU A 545 -38.70 0.79 2.15
N GLY A 546 -39.92 1.13 1.72
CA GLY A 546 -40.82 2.04 2.43
C GLY A 546 -40.56 3.53 2.18
N VAL A 547 -39.73 3.86 1.18
CA VAL A 547 -39.38 5.24 0.81
C VAL A 547 -40.13 5.67 -0.44
N ASP A 548 -40.89 6.76 -0.37
CA ASP A 548 -41.48 7.39 -1.54
C ASP A 548 -40.42 8.24 -2.25
N TRP A 549 -39.92 7.73 -3.37
CA TRP A 549 -38.89 8.39 -4.18
C TRP A 549 -39.46 9.17 -5.39
N SER A 550 -40.79 9.24 -5.52
CA SER A 550 -41.45 9.92 -6.63
C SER A 550 -41.34 11.45 -6.54
N ILE A 551 -41.41 12.11 -7.69
CA ILE A 551 -41.53 13.59 -7.81
C ILE A 551 -42.94 14.04 -8.21
N GLU A 552 -43.91 13.13 -8.18
CA GLU A 552 -45.30 13.43 -8.57
C GLU A 552 -45.95 14.46 -7.62
N GLY A 553 -46.51 15.52 -8.22
CA GLY A 553 -47.14 16.62 -7.50
C GLY A 553 -46.17 17.72 -7.04
N ALA A 554 -44.91 17.70 -7.49
CA ALA A 554 -43.99 18.81 -7.28
C ALA A 554 -44.34 20.01 -8.17
N PHE A 555 -45.01 21.01 -7.61
CA PHE A 555 -45.12 22.34 -8.22
C PHE A 555 -43.85 23.15 -7.90
N ALA A 556 -43.46 24.11 -8.74
CA ALA A 556 -42.28 24.96 -8.56
C ALA A 556 -42.24 25.58 -7.14
N ALA A 557 -41.59 24.90 -6.20
CA ALA A 557 -41.66 25.21 -4.78
C ALA A 557 -40.58 26.25 -4.44
N SER A 558 -40.90 27.53 -4.61
CA SER A 558 -40.07 28.64 -4.15
C SER A 558 -40.24 28.88 -2.65
N SER A 559 -39.82 27.94 -1.81
CA SER A 559 -39.88 28.11 -0.36
C SER A 559 -38.56 27.69 0.29
N SER A 560 -38.10 28.48 1.27
CA SER A 560 -36.99 28.12 2.14
C SER A 560 -37.31 26.82 2.89
N PRO A 561 -36.64 25.69 2.60
CA PRO A 561 -36.86 24.45 3.32
C PRO A 561 -36.48 24.63 4.79
N ALA A 562 -37.18 23.95 5.69
CA ALA A 562 -36.83 23.93 7.11
C ALA A 562 -36.95 22.52 7.66
N LEU A 563 -35.88 22.06 8.31
CA LEU A 563 -35.79 20.73 8.90
C LEU A 563 -35.44 20.83 10.38
N SER A 564 -36.03 19.96 11.19
CA SER A 564 -35.51 19.59 12.49
C SER A 564 -34.89 18.21 12.37
N VAL A 565 -33.63 18.08 12.81
CA VAL A 565 -32.84 16.86 12.69
C VAL A 565 -32.57 16.31 14.09
N ASN A 566 -32.72 15.01 14.27
CA ASN A 566 -32.35 14.30 15.48
C ASN A 566 -31.49 13.10 15.12
N VAL A 567 -30.36 12.94 15.79
CA VAL A 567 -29.41 11.83 15.59
C VAL A 567 -29.44 10.94 16.83
N SER A 568 -29.55 9.63 16.63
CA SER A 568 -29.57 8.65 17.72
C SER A 568 -28.66 7.47 17.40
N PRO A 569 -27.78 7.05 18.33
CA PRO A 569 -27.48 7.67 19.63
C PRO A 569 -26.79 9.05 19.53
N ASN A 570 -27.00 9.93 20.51
CA ASN A 570 -26.23 11.17 20.68
C ASN A 570 -26.02 11.49 22.18
N PRO A 571 -24.78 11.54 22.71
CA PRO A 571 -23.52 11.35 21.98
C PRO A 571 -23.34 9.91 21.51
N LEU A 572 -22.81 9.73 20.30
CA LEU A 572 -22.49 8.41 19.78
C LEU A 572 -21.16 7.94 20.37
N ARG A 573 -21.18 6.83 21.11
CA ARG A 573 -19.99 6.14 21.60
C ARG A 573 -19.96 4.74 21.03
N VAL A 574 -18.82 4.35 20.48
CA VAL A 574 -18.63 3.05 19.84
C VAL A 574 -17.28 2.47 20.25
N LYS A 575 -17.24 1.18 20.54
CA LYS A 575 -15.98 0.48 20.76
C LYS A 575 -15.47 -0.10 19.44
N ALA A 576 -14.16 -0.06 19.23
CA ALA A 576 -13.54 -0.68 18.06
C ALA A 576 -13.91 -2.17 17.97
N GLY A 577 -14.31 -2.63 16.79
CA GLY A 577 -14.83 -3.97 16.54
C GLY A 577 -16.35 -4.12 16.69
N GLU A 578 -17.07 -3.12 17.18
CA GLU A 578 -18.53 -3.15 17.27
C GLU A 578 -19.19 -2.62 15.98
N LYS A 579 -20.38 -3.16 15.70
CA LYS A 579 -21.31 -2.59 14.72
C LYS A 579 -22.33 -1.72 15.45
N VAL A 580 -22.48 -0.48 15.03
CA VAL A 580 -23.42 0.47 15.62
C VAL A 580 -24.40 0.98 14.58
N SER A 581 -25.70 0.97 14.91
CA SER A 581 -26.73 1.56 14.06
C SER A 581 -26.85 3.05 14.34
N LEU A 582 -26.45 3.89 13.38
CA LEU A 582 -26.66 5.33 13.39
C LEU A 582 -28.00 5.65 12.74
N SER A 583 -28.94 6.21 13.52
CA SER A 583 -30.27 6.61 13.06
C SER A 583 -30.38 8.13 12.98
N VAL A 584 -30.87 8.63 11.85
CA VAL A 584 -31.18 10.05 11.63
C VAL A 584 -32.68 10.17 11.44
N GLU A 585 -33.34 10.98 12.27
CA GLU A 585 -34.73 11.40 12.10
C GLU A 585 -34.76 12.83 11.58
N VAL A 586 -35.54 13.07 10.54
CA VAL A 586 -35.83 14.40 10.00
C VAL A 586 -37.32 14.71 10.17
N LYS A 587 -37.63 15.94 10.57
CA LYS A 587 -38.99 16.50 10.55
C LYS A 587 -39.02 17.72 9.65
N ASN A 588 -39.91 17.74 8.67
CA ASN A 588 -40.14 18.93 7.86
C ASN A 588 -40.91 19.97 8.68
N THR A 589 -40.24 21.06 9.06
CA THR A 589 -40.82 22.20 9.78
C THR A 589 -41.22 23.34 8.85
N GLY A 590 -40.97 23.18 7.53
CA GLY A 590 -41.38 24.09 6.49
C GLY A 590 -42.86 23.99 6.12
N LYS A 591 -43.26 24.75 5.10
CA LYS A 591 -44.67 24.85 4.65
C LYS A 591 -44.98 24.00 3.41
N THR A 592 -43.97 23.45 2.76
CA THR A 592 -44.07 22.71 1.49
C THR A 592 -43.47 21.31 1.65
N PRO A 593 -43.95 20.31 0.89
CA PRO A 593 -43.33 18.99 0.88
C PRO A 593 -41.90 19.05 0.30
N LEU A 594 -41.00 18.27 0.89
CA LEU A 594 -39.68 17.97 0.33
C LEU A 594 -39.76 16.67 -0.47
N PHE A 595 -39.02 16.58 -1.57
CA PHE A 595 -39.03 15.44 -2.47
C PHE A 595 -37.62 14.89 -2.64
N ARG A 596 -37.49 13.55 -2.65
CA ARG A 596 -36.20 12.85 -2.70
C ARG A 596 -35.19 13.37 -1.66
N LEU A 597 -35.69 13.71 -0.46
CA LEU A 597 -34.84 14.21 0.61
C LEU A 597 -33.85 13.13 1.02
N MET A 598 -32.58 13.50 1.10
CA MET A 598 -31.50 12.67 1.59
C MET A 598 -30.43 13.49 2.32
N ALA A 599 -29.56 12.81 3.06
CA ALA A 599 -28.37 13.39 3.66
C ALA A 599 -27.15 12.52 3.36
N VAL A 600 -25.97 13.13 3.28
CA VAL A 600 -24.69 12.44 3.16
C VAL A 600 -23.77 12.88 4.29
N THR A 601 -23.08 11.95 4.92
CA THR A 601 -22.10 12.29 5.95
C THR A 601 -20.79 12.77 5.35
N LYS A 602 -20.20 13.79 5.98
CA LYS A 602 -18.85 14.29 5.72
C LYS A 602 -17.99 14.18 6.98
N SER A 603 -16.82 13.58 6.86
CA SER A 603 -15.86 13.41 7.95
C SER A 603 -14.46 13.13 7.43
N ASP A 604 -13.43 13.56 8.17
CA ASP A 604 -12.02 13.18 7.91
C ASP A 604 -11.79 11.68 8.14
N ASN A 605 -12.69 11.00 8.84
CA ASN A 605 -12.64 9.56 9.05
C ASN A 605 -13.47 8.82 7.99
N SER A 606 -12.79 8.07 7.12
CA SER A 606 -13.39 7.27 6.04
C SER A 606 -14.47 6.28 6.50
N VAL A 607 -14.42 5.80 7.75
CA VAL A 607 -15.46 4.93 8.33
C VAL A 607 -16.81 5.65 8.39
N PHE A 608 -16.79 6.96 8.64
CA PHE A 608 -17.97 7.80 8.83
C PHE A 608 -18.30 8.69 7.63
N ASN A 609 -17.40 8.82 6.66
CA ASN A 609 -17.60 9.64 5.46
C ASN A 609 -18.48 8.93 4.40
N GLY A 610 -19.26 9.70 3.65
CA GLY A 610 -19.99 9.25 2.46
C GLY A 610 -21.16 8.30 2.74
N LYS A 611 -21.74 8.30 3.95
CA LYS A 611 -22.92 7.47 4.28
C LYS A 611 -24.18 8.19 3.86
N GLU A 612 -24.98 7.55 3.00
CA GLU A 612 -26.25 8.09 2.51
C GLU A 612 -27.43 7.72 3.43
N PHE A 613 -28.22 8.73 3.83
CA PHE A 613 -29.46 8.60 4.57
C PHE A 613 -30.61 9.05 3.69
N VAL A 614 -31.59 8.17 3.45
CA VAL A 614 -32.59 8.42 2.42
C VAL A 614 -33.99 8.49 3.01
N PHE A 615 -34.63 9.67 2.90
CA PHE A 615 -35.92 9.95 3.52
C PHE A 615 -37.06 10.01 2.50
N GLY A 616 -36.76 10.32 1.23
CA GLY A 616 -37.75 10.42 0.16
C GLY A 616 -38.65 11.63 0.31
N ARG A 617 -39.95 11.46 0.06
CA ARG A 617 -40.94 12.52 0.25
C ARG A 617 -41.22 12.76 1.74
N VAL A 618 -41.13 14.02 2.16
CA VAL A 618 -41.42 14.45 3.55
C VAL A 618 -42.38 15.65 3.53
N ASN A 619 -43.65 15.41 3.88
CA ASN A 619 -44.67 16.45 3.91
C ASN A 619 -44.51 17.38 5.14
N PRO A 620 -45.06 18.60 5.12
CA PRO A 620 -45.03 19.50 6.27
C PRO A 620 -45.53 18.82 7.55
N GLY A 621 -44.73 18.90 8.61
CA GLY A 621 -45.00 18.27 9.91
C GLY A 621 -44.68 16.77 9.99
N GLU A 622 -44.46 16.10 8.86
CA GLU A 622 -44.10 14.67 8.79
C GLU A 622 -42.69 14.42 9.32
N LYS A 623 -42.51 13.24 9.91
CA LYS A 623 -41.22 12.73 10.35
C LYS A 623 -40.84 11.51 9.53
N ARG A 624 -39.57 11.42 9.15
CA ARG A 624 -38.97 10.24 8.53
C ARG A 624 -37.66 9.91 9.22
N SER A 625 -37.34 8.63 9.30
CA SER A 625 -36.09 8.16 9.89
C SER A 625 -35.39 7.20 8.94
N TRP A 626 -34.08 7.24 8.94
CA TRP A 626 -33.23 6.30 8.21
C TRP A 626 -32.07 5.87 9.10
N SER A 627 -31.67 4.60 9.03
CA SER A 627 -30.57 4.06 9.81
C SER A 627 -29.52 3.44 8.91
N VAL A 628 -28.25 3.66 9.24
CA VAL A 628 -27.10 3.00 8.61
C VAL A 628 -26.31 2.25 9.67
N THR A 629 -25.78 1.07 9.31
CA THR A 629 -24.88 0.34 10.20
C THR A 629 -23.45 0.79 9.93
N LEU A 630 -22.79 1.31 10.96
CA LEU A 630 -21.37 1.65 10.95
C LEU A 630 -20.59 0.50 11.59
N GLU A 631 -19.56 0.01 10.90
CA GLU A 631 -18.66 -1.02 11.41
C GLU A 631 -17.30 -0.40 11.67
N VAL A 632 -16.94 -0.27 12.95
CA VAL A 632 -15.65 0.29 13.34
C VAL A 632 -14.62 -0.84 13.36
N PRO A 633 -13.52 -0.75 12.60
CA PRO A 633 -12.52 -1.81 12.58
C PRO A 633 -11.91 -2.05 13.97
N LYS A 634 -11.57 -3.30 14.29
CA LYS A 634 -10.93 -3.67 15.58
C LYS A 634 -9.61 -2.95 15.84
N TRP A 635 -8.89 -2.59 14.79
CA TRP A 635 -7.61 -1.85 14.86
C TRP A 635 -7.78 -0.33 15.04
N ALA A 636 -9.02 0.20 15.09
CA ALA A 636 -9.25 1.63 15.28
C ALA A 636 -8.69 2.13 16.62
N LEU A 637 -8.06 3.31 16.59
CA LEU A 637 -7.53 3.99 17.76
C LEU A 637 -8.64 4.73 18.52
N THR A 638 -8.41 4.97 19.81
CA THR A 638 -9.27 5.86 20.61
C THR A 638 -9.20 7.27 20.03
N ARG A 639 -10.36 7.83 19.68
CA ARG A 639 -10.46 9.12 18.97
C ARG A 639 -11.85 9.74 19.06
N GLU A 640 -11.94 11.01 18.68
CA GLU A 640 -13.19 11.73 18.51
C GLU A 640 -13.22 12.40 17.14
N ASP A 641 -14.26 12.09 16.37
CA ASP A 641 -14.41 12.52 14.98
C ASP A 641 -15.66 13.39 14.83
N ARG A 642 -15.51 14.53 14.13
CA ARG A 642 -16.62 15.39 13.72
C ARG A 642 -17.28 14.78 12.48
N VAL A 643 -18.61 14.71 12.49
CA VAL A 643 -19.41 14.27 11.35
C VAL A 643 -20.47 15.33 11.04
N THR A 644 -20.55 15.71 9.76
CA THR A 644 -21.55 16.65 9.25
C THR A 644 -22.51 15.93 8.32
N LEU A 645 -23.81 16.13 8.48
CA LEU A 645 -24.85 15.70 7.55
C LEU A 645 -25.12 16.85 6.58
N GLU A 646 -24.76 16.66 5.31
CA GLU A 646 -25.09 17.56 4.22
C GLU A 646 -26.41 17.10 3.57
N PHE A 647 -27.45 17.94 3.58
CA PHE A 647 -28.78 17.58 3.09
C PHE A 647 -29.00 18.01 1.64
N LYS A 648 -29.69 17.17 0.86
CA LYS A 648 -30.08 17.44 -0.53
C LYS A 648 -31.53 17.01 -0.77
N ASP A 649 -32.23 17.75 -1.63
CA ASP A 649 -33.55 17.39 -2.16
C ASP A 649 -33.55 17.45 -3.69
N ALA A 650 -34.65 17.03 -4.32
CA ALA A 650 -34.79 17.01 -5.79
C ALA A 650 -34.63 18.38 -6.47
N PHE A 651 -34.72 19.49 -5.72
CA PHE A 651 -34.71 20.86 -6.25
C PHE A 651 -33.45 21.64 -5.86
N SER A 652 -32.47 20.98 -5.22
CA SER A 652 -31.24 21.61 -4.73
C SER A 652 -31.49 22.80 -3.79
N SER A 653 -32.51 22.66 -2.93
CA SER A 653 -32.84 23.68 -1.93
C SER A 653 -31.70 23.82 -0.91
N ASN A 654 -31.41 25.04 -0.45
CA ASN A 654 -30.37 25.28 0.56
C ASN A 654 -30.87 24.87 1.95
N ILE A 655 -30.54 23.64 2.37
CA ILE A 655 -30.89 23.07 3.67
C ILE A 655 -29.65 23.14 4.58
N PRO A 656 -29.73 23.72 5.80
CA PRO A 656 -28.58 23.78 6.69
C PRO A 656 -28.03 22.41 7.09
N ASP A 657 -26.71 22.31 7.14
CA ASP A 657 -26.03 21.11 7.61
C ASP A 657 -26.25 20.85 9.11
N PHE A 658 -26.15 19.59 9.51
CA PHE A 658 -26.23 19.20 10.92
C PHE A 658 -24.98 18.44 11.34
N ALA A 659 -24.26 18.94 12.34
CA ALA A 659 -23.01 18.34 12.78
C ALA A 659 -23.09 17.75 14.20
N PHE A 660 -22.45 16.61 14.40
CA PHE A 660 -22.37 15.87 15.67
C PHE A 660 -21.02 15.16 15.78
N ASP A 661 -20.70 14.67 16.98
CA ASP A 661 -19.42 14.03 17.26
C ASP A 661 -19.60 12.53 17.56
N ILE A 662 -18.65 11.73 17.07
CA ILE A 662 -18.57 10.29 17.35
C ILE A 662 -17.30 10.02 18.15
N LYS A 663 -17.44 9.40 19.33
CA LYS A 663 -16.30 8.95 20.14
C LYS A 663 -16.07 7.45 19.93
N THR A 664 -14.88 7.11 19.45
CA THR A 664 -14.43 5.72 19.30
C THR A 664 -13.50 5.36 20.44
N GLU A 665 -13.75 4.25 21.13
CA GLU A 665 -12.85 3.65 22.11
C GLU A 665 -12.05 2.51 21.47
N GLY A 666 -10.73 2.66 21.38
CA GLY A 666 -9.83 1.64 20.85
C GLY A 666 -9.69 0.45 21.80
N LEU A 667 -9.42 -0.74 21.24
CA LEU A 667 -9.16 -1.93 22.03
C LEU A 667 -7.73 -1.93 22.59
N SER A 668 -7.52 -2.61 23.71
CA SER A 668 -6.18 -2.95 24.18
C SER A 668 -5.49 -3.87 23.17
N ARG A 669 -4.23 -3.60 22.87
CA ARG A 669 -3.45 -4.32 21.84
C ARG A 669 -2.61 -5.46 22.44
N PRO A 670 -2.39 -6.57 21.72
CA PRO A 670 -1.39 -7.56 22.09
C PRO A 670 0.02 -7.00 21.86
N LEU A 671 0.99 -7.50 22.63
CA LEU A 671 2.41 -7.31 22.39
C LEU A 671 3.06 -8.68 22.42
N PHE A 672 4.07 -8.90 21.59
CA PHE A 672 4.67 -10.22 21.44
C PHE A 672 6.10 -10.23 21.95
N ALA A 673 6.41 -11.30 22.67
CA ALA A 673 7.75 -11.71 23.03
C ALA A 673 8.01 -13.09 22.46
N PHE A 674 9.26 -13.41 22.13
CA PHE A 674 9.58 -14.75 21.68
C PHE A 674 10.98 -15.20 22.06
N ASN A 675 11.19 -16.51 22.10
CA ASN A 675 12.51 -17.12 22.04
C ASN A 675 12.46 -18.33 21.10
N TYR A 676 13.62 -18.89 20.78
CA TYR A 676 13.67 -20.07 19.91
C TYR A 676 14.82 -21.00 20.28
N ALA A 677 14.62 -22.29 20.03
CA ALA A 677 15.67 -23.31 20.12
C ALA A 677 15.91 -23.93 18.75
N VAL A 678 17.17 -24.30 18.49
CA VAL A 678 17.59 -25.09 17.35
C VAL A 678 17.57 -26.56 17.78
N ILE A 679 16.80 -27.37 17.05
CA ILE A 679 16.62 -28.79 17.35
C ILE A 679 16.90 -29.63 16.10
N ASP A 680 17.74 -30.64 16.28
CA ASP A 680 18.27 -31.54 15.26
C ASP A 680 18.31 -33.01 15.73
N ASP A 681 17.80 -33.31 16.93
CA ASP A 681 17.94 -34.62 17.58
C ASP A 681 16.89 -35.67 17.19
N GLY A 682 16.07 -35.40 16.18
CA GLY A 682 14.95 -36.23 15.77
C GLY A 682 13.59 -35.79 16.33
N SER A 683 13.58 -34.89 17.33
CA SER A 683 12.35 -34.36 17.91
C SER A 683 11.70 -33.34 16.98
N PHE A 684 10.38 -33.13 17.10
CA PHE A 684 9.63 -32.12 16.34
C PHE A 684 9.74 -32.22 14.81
N GLY A 685 10.08 -33.40 14.27
CA GLY A 685 10.27 -33.61 12.83
C GLY A 685 11.64 -33.18 12.29
N SER A 686 12.59 -32.89 13.18
CA SER A 686 14.01 -32.72 12.83
C SER A 686 14.69 -34.05 12.49
N SER A 687 15.88 -33.98 11.92
CA SER A 687 16.75 -35.14 11.65
C SER A 687 18.20 -34.67 11.56
N GLY A 688 19.06 -35.14 12.45
CA GLY A 688 20.44 -34.67 12.57
C GLY A 688 21.21 -35.42 13.66
N ASN A 689 22.33 -34.85 14.06
CA ASN A 689 23.29 -35.46 14.98
C ASN A 689 22.95 -35.18 16.48
N GLY A 690 22.10 -34.18 16.75
CA GLY A 690 21.61 -33.80 18.07
C GLY A 690 22.51 -32.81 18.83
N ASP A 691 23.52 -32.25 18.17
CA ASP A 691 24.52 -31.35 18.73
C ASP A 691 24.02 -29.91 18.89
N GLY A 692 22.88 -29.54 18.28
CA GLY A 692 22.30 -28.20 18.38
C GLY A 692 22.93 -27.14 17.45
N ILE A 693 23.74 -27.56 16.47
CA ILE A 693 24.35 -26.75 15.41
C ILE A 693 23.67 -27.12 14.09
N PRO A 694 23.13 -26.16 13.33
CA PRO A 694 22.57 -26.46 12.01
C PRO A 694 23.63 -26.93 11.00
N GLU A 695 23.56 -28.18 10.53
CA GLU A 695 24.50 -28.72 9.53
C GLU A 695 23.85 -29.06 8.16
N VAL A 696 24.68 -29.21 7.12
CA VAL A 696 24.22 -29.63 5.77
C VAL A 696 23.75 -31.07 5.79
N GLY A 697 22.59 -31.31 5.18
CA GLY A 697 21.98 -32.65 5.12
C GLY A 697 21.01 -32.91 6.27
N GLU A 698 20.99 -32.04 7.28
CA GLU A 698 20.06 -32.12 8.39
C GLU A 698 18.71 -31.46 8.08
N THR A 699 17.70 -31.88 8.82
CA THR A 699 16.43 -31.16 8.95
C THR A 699 16.40 -30.52 10.31
N ILE A 700 16.42 -29.20 10.35
CA ILE A 700 16.43 -28.42 11.58
C ILE A 700 15.01 -28.01 11.93
N ALA A 701 14.65 -28.21 13.19
CA ALA A 701 13.45 -27.70 13.81
C ALA A 701 13.77 -26.44 14.61
N LEU A 702 13.27 -25.30 14.15
CA LEU A 702 13.25 -24.07 14.91
C LEU A 702 12.02 -24.11 15.82
N HIS A 703 12.23 -24.44 17.09
CA HIS A 703 11.18 -24.47 18.10
C HIS A 703 11.02 -23.08 18.72
N VAL A 704 10.01 -22.34 18.27
CA VAL A 704 9.75 -20.96 18.66
C VAL A 704 8.66 -20.93 19.72
N ARG A 705 8.89 -20.18 20.78
CA ARG A 705 7.90 -19.95 21.84
C ARG A 705 7.49 -18.50 21.81
N VAL A 706 6.18 -18.24 21.70
CA VAL A 706 5.60 -16.91 21.56
C VAL A 706 4.76 -16.62 22.78
N LYS A 707 5.02 -15.47 23.42
CA LYS A 707 4.30 -14.98 24.59
C LYS A 707 3.59 -13.68 24.26
N ASN A 708 2.33 -13.56 24.68
CA ASN A 708 1.65 -12.26 24.65
C ASN A 708 1.98 -11.48 25.93
N THR A 709 2.74 -10.40 25.81
CA THR A 709 3.10 -9.49 26.92
C THR A 709 2.19 -8.27 26.99
N GLY A 710 1.29 -8.11 26.02
CA GLY A 710 0.36 -6.99 25.95
C GLY A 710 -0.87 -7.17 26.85
N LYS A 711 -1.68 -6.11 26.93
CA LYS A 711 -2.94 -6.11 27.70
C LYS A 711 -4.11 -6.66 26.87
N GLY A 712 -4.00 -6.61 25.55
CA GLY A 712 -5.00 -7.12 24.61
C GLY A 712 -4.87 -8.62 24.36
N VAL A 713 -5.98 -9.26 23.96
CA VAL A 713 -5.96 -10.62 23.44
C VAL A 713 -5.56 -10.56 21.97
N SER A 714 -4.60 -11.38 21.55
CA SER A 714 -4.39 -11.66 20.13
C SER A 714 -5.43 -12.69 19.69
N GLU A 715 -6.22 -12.37 18.68
CA GLU A 715 -7.27 -13.26 18.17
C GLU A 715 -6.73 -14.24 17.13
N LYS A 716 -5.76 -13.81 16.32
CA LYS A 716 -5.12 -14.67 15.34
C LYS A 716 -3.69 -14.20 15.13
N SER A 717 -2.75 -14.89 15.78
CA SER A 717 -1.32 -14.62 15.59
C SER A 717 -0.72 -15.62 14.61
N ILE A 718 0.11 -15.13 13.71
CA ILE A 718 0.83 -15.91 12.73
C ILE A 718 2.31 -15.76 13.00
N LEU A 719 2.98 -16.89 13.16
CA LEU A 719 4.43 -17.00 13.16
C LEU A 719 4.88 -17.43 11.75
N THR A 720 5.79 -16.66 11.16
CA THR A 720 6.41 -16.98 9.87
C THR A 720 7.93 -16.87 9.94
N ILE A 721 8.60 -17.63 9.09
CA ILE A 721 10.02 -17.46 8.81
C ILE A 721 10.23 -17.19 7.32
N LYS A 722 10.95 -16.13 7.00
CA LYS A 722 11.36 -15.81 5.63
C LYS A 722 12.84 -16.16 5.46
N ASN A 723 13.13 -16.83 4.36
CA ASN A 723 14.50 -17.12 3.95
C ASN A 723 15.14 -15.85 3.35
N LEU A 724 16.22 -15.36 3.97
CA LEU A 724 17.02 -14.23 3.45
C LEU A 724 18.33 -14.69 2.78
N SER A 725 18.56 -15.99 2.71
CA SER A 725 19.83 -16.61 2.26
C SER A 725 19.71 -17.36 0.93
N GLY A 726 18.60 -17.20 0.19
CA GLY A 726 18.42 -17.79 -1.14
C GLY A 726 18.50 -19.32 -1.16
N ASP A 727 19.25 -19.90 -2.09
CA ASP A 727 19.38 -21.36 -2.27
C ASP A 727 20.07 -22.09 -1.11
N LYS A 728 20.64 -21.37 -0.13
CA LYS A 728 21.31 -21.93 1.05
C LYS A 728 20.35 -22.60 2.03
N VAL A 729 19.11 -22.12 2.10
CA VAL A 729 18.08 -22.60 3.03
C VAL A 729 16.89 -23.12 2.24
N PHE A 730 16.45 -24.33 2.57
CA PHE A 730 15.21 -24.89 2.03
C PHE A 730 14.16 -25.00 3.13
N LEU A 731 13.14 -24.13 3.08
CA LEU A 731 12.03 -24.18 4.03
C LEU A 731 11.12 -25.37 3.75
N LYS A 732 10.93 -26.23 4.75
CA LYS A 732 9.99 -27.36 4.74
C LYS A 732 8.66 -27.00 5.42
N LYS A 733 8.71 -26.16 6.46
CA LYS A 733 7.55 -25.59 7.15
C LYS A 733 7.91 -24.20 7.65
N GLY A 734 7.32 -23.16 7.07
CA GLY A 734 7.66 -21.77 7.38
C GLY A 734 6.56 -20.95 8.04
N ARG A 735 5.44 -21.58 8.44
CA ARG A 735 4.28 -20.90 9.03
C ARG A 735 3.68 -21.73 10.16
N ALA A 736 3.23 -21.05 11.20
CA ALA A 736 2.39 -21.59 12.27
C ALA A 736 1.35 -20.54 12.70
N GLU A 737 0.18 -21.02 13.14
CA GLU A 737 -0.93 -20.15 13.52
C GLU A 737 -1.37 -20.44 14.96
N PHE A 738 -1.71 -19.37 15.68
CA PHE A 738 -2.25 -19.42 17.02
C PHE A 738 -3.65 -18.80 16.99
N SER A 739 -4.67 -19.61 17.27
CA SER A 739 -6.09 -19.21 17.22
C SER A 739 -6.53 -18.22 18.31
N SER A 740 -5.66 -17.98 19.30
CA SER A 740 -5.78 -16.93 20.30
C SER A 740 -4.52 -16.97 21.17
N LEU A 741 -4.07 -15.81 21.64
CA LEU A 741 -3.03 -15.70 22.67
C LEU A 741 -3.46 -14.64 23.69
N LYS A 742 -3.85 -15.08 24.90
CA LYS A 742 -4.27 -14.21 26.00
C LYS A 742 -3.07 -13.50 26.64
N PRO A 743 -3.27 -12.34 27.30
CA PRO A 743 -2.22 -11.71 28.10
C PRO A 743 -1.52 -12.70 29.04
N GLY A 744 -0.19 -12.79 28.93
CA GLY A 744 0.68 -13.70 29.69
C GLY A 744 0.76 -15.14 29.17
N GLU A 745 -0.09 -15.55 28.23
CA GLU A 745 -0.08 -16.89 27.64
C GLU A 745 1.15 -17.10 26.76
N VAL A 746 1.73 -18.29 26.83
CA VAL A 746 2.85 -18.75 25.99
C VAL A 746 2.35 -19.92 25.13
N LYS A 747 2.65 -19.89 23.84
CA LYS A 747 2.43 -21.01 22.92
C LYS A 747 3.67 -21.29 22.11
N ASP A 748 3.87 -22.56 21.80
CA ASP A 748 5.03 -23.04 21.07
C ASP A 748 4.64 -23.47 19.66
N ALA A 749 5.56 -23.28 18.71
CA ALA A 749 5.42 -23.75 17.35
C ALA A 749 6.77 -24.12 16.75
N THR A 750 6.76 -25.18 15.95
CA THR A 750 7.96 -25.61 15.21
C THR A 750 7.89 -25.18 13.75
N LEU A 751 8.95 -24.55 13.28
CA LEU A 751 9.25 -24.32 11.87
C LEU A 751 10.38 -25.26 11.43
N LEU A 752 10.35 -25.72 10.18
CA LEU A 752 11.31 -26.72 9.66
C LEU A 752 12.04 -26.18 8.44
N PHE A 753 13.36 -26.35 8.42
CA PHE A 753 14.21 -26.03 7.28
C PHE A 753 15.38 -27.00 7.16
N SER A 754 16.05 -27.01 6.03
CA SER A 754 17.30 -27.75 5.82
C SER A 754 18.33 -26.86 5.13
N LEU A 755 19.61 -27.09 5.44
CA LEU A 755 20.72 -26.36 4.83
C LEU A 755 21.26 -27.08 3.60
N LYS A 756 21.61 -26.31 2.57
CA LYS A 756 22.18 -26.82 1.31
C LYS A 756 23.65 -26.44 1.12
N LYS A 757 24.08 -25.23 1.50
CA LYS A 757 25.46 -24.70 1.33
C LYS A 757 25.77 -23.58 2.35
N PRO A 758 26.46 -23.81 3.47
CA PRO A 758 26.82 -22.79 4.44
C PRO A 758 28.30 -22.43 4.26
N ASP A 759 28.63 -21.89 3.09
CA ASP A 759 29.91 -21.21 2.86
C ASP A 759 29.92 -19.78 3.43
N SER A 760 28.82 -19.35 4.04
CA SER A 760 28.68 -18.09 4.75
C SER A 760 27.54 -18.14 5.77
N LYS A 761 27.49 -17.13 6.64
CA LYS A 761 26.40 -16.86 7.58
C LYS A 761 25.02 -17.03 6.95
N ILE A 762 24.13 -17.72 7.66
CA ILE A 762 22.74 -17.95 7.26
C ILE A 762 21.84 -16.98 8.00
N ASP A 763 21.12 -16.18 7.23
CA ASP A 763 20.17 -15.22 7.74
C ASP A 763 18.74 -15.61 7.35
N MET A 764 17.85 -15.52 8.33
CA MET A 764 16.40 -15.68 8.19
C MET A 764 15.71 -14.55 8.93
N GLU A 765 14.46 -14.27 8.59
CA GLU A 765 13.62 -13.32 9.31
C GLU A 765 12.48 -14.06 9.99
N VAL A 766 12.33 -13.87 11.30
CA VAL A 766 11.19 -14.38 12.05
C VAL A 766 10.20 -13.25 12.25
N GLN A 767 8.94 -13.48 11.90
CA GLN A 767 7.85 -12.53 12.07
C GLN A 767 6.71 -13.16 12.85
N ILE A 768 6.25 -12.46 13.88
CA ILE A 768 5.04 -12.77 14.63
C ILE A 768 4.09 -11.59 14.43
N LEU A 769 2.91 -11.84 13.88
CA LEU A 769 1.95 -10.80 13.54
C LEU A 769 0.55 -11.21 14.00
N ASP A 770 -0.17 -10.30 14.65
CA ASP A 770 -1.62 -10.42 14.82
C ASP A 770 -2.33 -9.91 13.55
N GLU A 771 -3.13 -10.75 12.90
CA GLU A 771 -3.82 -10.37 11.65
C GLU A 771 -4.89 -9.29 11.86
N VAL A 772 -5.46 -9.18 13.06
CA VAL A 772 -6.58 -8.29 13.37
C VAL A 772 -6.09 -6.88 13.68
N PHE A 773 -5.13 -6.75 14.59
CA PHE A 773 -4.55 -5.49 15.05
C PHE A 773 -3.40 -5.01 14.16
N ARG A 774 -2.80 -5.92 13.36
CA ARG A 774 -1.59 -5.69 12.57
C ARG A 774 -0.39 -5.26 13.42
N ASP A 775 -0.39 -5.68 14.69
CA ASP A 775 0.71 -5.50 15.62
C ASP A 775 1.54 -6.78 15.64
N GLY A 776 2.85 -6.63 15.76
CA GLY A 776 3.76 -7.76 15.60
C GLY A 776 5.19 -7.39 15.94
N ILE A 777 6.03 -8.41 15.98
CA ILE A 777 7.48 -8.29 16.13
C ILE A 777 8.13 -8.98 14.93
N THR A 778 9.12 -8.33 14.34
CA THR A 778 9.92 -8.87 13.24
C THR A 778 11.38 -8.75 13.62
N THR A 779 12.15 -9.81 13.38
CA THR A 779 13.55 -9.88 13.79
C THR A 779 14.36 -10.73 12.84
N LYS A 780 15.64 -10.41 12.74
CA LYS A 780 16.60 -11.19 11.98
C LYS A 780 17.19 -12.27 12.89
N VAL A 781 17.08 -13.52 12.46
CA VAL A 781 17.72 -14.68 13.07
C VAL A 781 18.91 -15.06 12.22
N SER A 782 20.08 -15.13 12.86
CA SER A 782 21.32 -15.53 12.22
C SER A 782 21.79 -16.86 12.81
N LEU A 783 22.10 -17.80 11.94
CA LEU A 783 22.71 -19.08 12.30
C LEU A 783 24.21 -19.03 11.97
N PRO A 784 25.05 -19.81 12.68
CA PRO A 784 26.49 -19.79 12.49
C PRO A 784 26.88 -20.26 11.08
N GLU A 785 28.10 -19.91 10.68
CA GLU A 785 28.78 -20.61 9.59
C GLU A 785 29.06 -22.05 10.02
N GLU A 786 29.03 -23.00 9.08
CA GLU A 786 29.25 -24.42 9.41
C GLU A 786 30.64 -24.60 10.03
N GLU A 787 30.68 -24.86 11.34
CA GLU A 787 31.86 -25.33 12.05
C GLU A 787 31.60 -26.77 12.49
N LYS A 788 32.38 -27.71 11.97
CA LYS A 788 32.34 -29.11 12.42
C LYS A 788 32.94 -29.20 13.83
N GLU A 789 32.11 -29.22 14.87
CA GLU A 789 32.52 -29.63 16.21
C GLU A 789 32.53 -31.18 16.34
N GLU A 790 33.16 -31.71 17.40
CA GLU A 790 33.22 -33.15 17.67
C GLU A 790 31.84 -33.73 18.05
N GLU A 791 31.66 -35.02 17.77
CA GLU A 791 30.42 -35.80 17.89
C GLU A 791 29.68 -35.60 19.24
N PHE A 792 28.36 -35.32 19.17
CA PHE A 792 27.51 -35.24 20.36
C PHE A 792 27.42 -36.59 21.08
N VAL A 793 27.83 -36.62 22.35
CA VAL A 793 27.83 -37.84 23.16
C VAL A 793 26.60 -37.88 24.05
N LYS A 794 25.67 -38.80 23.76
CA LYS A 794 24.52 -39.08 24.63
C LYS A 794 25.01 -39.66 25.96
N ARG A 795 24.93 -38.84 27.01
CA ARG A 795 25.35 -39.18 28.38
C ARG A 795 24.43 -38.51 29.37
N VAL A 796 23.78 -39.32 30.20
CA VAL A 796 22.97 -38.80 31.30
C VAL A 796 23.87 -38.48 32.48
N SER A 797 23.86 -37.24 32.93
CA SER A 797 24.59 -36.80 34.12
C SER A 797 23.82 -35.74 34.90
N ARG A 798 24.24 -35.50 36.13
CA ARG A 798 23.75 -34.39 36.94
C ARG A 798 24.61 -33.16 36.64
N ALA A 799 24.00 -32.09 36.14
CA ALA A 799 24.69 -30.82 35.88
C ALA A 799 24.33 -29.81 36.98
N VAL A 800 25.33 -29.37 37.74
CA VAL A 800 25.17 -28.38 38.82
C VAL A 800 25.76 -27.04 38.36
N VAL A 801 24.95 -25.99 38.38
CA VAL A 801 25.35 -24.64 37.96
C VAL A 801 26.29 -24.00 38.96
N LEU A 802 27.41 -23.43 38.48
CA LEU A 802 28.48 -22.89 39.33
C LEU A 802 28.28 -21.42 39.72
N ARG A 803 27.51 -20.65 38.94
CA ARG A 803 27.38 -19.19 39.07
C ARG A 803 25.94 -18.72 38.88
N ASP A 804 25.56 -17.67 39.59
CA ASP A 804 24.27 -17.01 39.34
C ASP A 804 24.30 -16.29 38.00
N GLY A 805 23.17 -16.30 37.30
CA GLY A 805 23.09 -15.64 35.99
C GLY A 805 23.60 -16.50 34.84
N THR A 806 23.83 -17.80 35.05
CA THR A 806 24.39 -18.68 34.00
C THR A 806 23.36 -18.85 32.87
N PRO A 807 23.69 -18.46 31.62
CA PRO A 807 22.76 -18.52 30.50
C PRO A 807 22.53 -19.97 30.05
N ILE A 808 21.29 -20.25 29.69
CA ILE A 808 20.87 -21.48 29.02
C ILE A 808 20.49 -21.11 27.59
N MET A 809 21.26 -21.60 26.62
CA MET A 809 21.19 -21.22 25.21
C MET A 809 20.24 -22.12 24.42
N GLY A 810 19.68 -21.59 23.33
CA GLY A 810 18.80 -22.31 22.40
C GLY A 810 19.52 -23.20 21.41
N GLY A 811 20.85 -23.15 21.37
CA GLY A 811 21.74 -23.95 20.54
C GLY A 811 23.14 -23.99 21.18
N SER A 812 24.01 -24.84 20.67
CA SER A 812 25.37 -25.06 21.17
C SER A 812 26.41 -24.17 20.47
N PHE A 813 26.02 -22.94 20.12
CA PHE A 813 26.89 -21.96 19.47
C PHE A 813 26.73 -20.58 20.13
N PRO A 814 27.77 -19.72 20.10
CA PRO A 814 27.77 -18.45 20.84
C PRO A 814 26.62 -17.49 20.49
N GLU A 815 26.20 -17.45 19.22
CA GLU A 815 25.14 -16.57 18.70
C GLU A 815 23.72 -17.05 19.03
N ALA A 816 23.56 -18.24 19.62
CA ALA A 816 22.25 -18.79 19.96
C ALA A 816 21.50 -17.87 20.96
N PRO A 817 20.17 -17.82 20.92
CA PRO A 817 19.41 -16.99 21.85
C PRO A 817 19.48 -17.57 23.26
N VAL A 818 19.46 -16.71 24.28
CA VAL A 818 19.31 -17.12 25.68
C VAL A 818 17.85 -17.49 25.91
N LEU A 819 17.58 -18.77 26.18
CA LEU A 819 16.24 -19.27 26.53
C LEU A 819 15.87 -18.99 27.98
N ALA A 820 16.85 -19.09 28.86
CA ALA A 820 16.67 -18.94 30.30
C ALA A 820 17.98 -18.56 30.99
N VAL A 821 17.87 -18.08 32.22
CA VAL A 821 19.00 -17.78 33.11
C VAL A 821 18.84 -18.57 34.39
N SER A 822 19.89 -19.31 34.79
CA SER A 822 19.88 -20.19 35.95
C SER A 822 20.60 -19.59 37.17
N GLN A 823 20.23 -20.08 38.35
CA GLN A 823 20.85 -19.69 39.63
C GLN A 823 21.97 -20.65 40.01
N LYS A 824 22.93 -20.16 40.81
CA LYS A 824 23.99 -20.98 41.38
C LYS A 824 23.40 -22.13 42.20
N GLY A 825 23.91 -23.33 41.94
CA GLY A 825 23.44 -24.55 42.57
C GLY A 825 22.12 -25.09 42.01
N ALA A 826 21.56 -24.49 40.96
CA ALA A 826 20.51 -25.11 40.17
C ALA A 826 21.03 -26.44 39.58
N VAL A 827 20.14 -27.43 39.52
CA VAL A 827 20.49 -28.79 39.13
C VAL A 827 19.63 -29.21 37.97
N PHE A 828 20.28 -29.60 36.88
CA PHE A 828 19.62 -30.06 35.67
C PHE A 828 19.97 -31.52 35.38
N ARG A 829 19.02 -32.21 34.75
CA ARG A 829 19.30 -33.47 34.06
C ARG A 829 19.98 -33.14 32.73
N ALA A 830 21.27 -33.47 32.63
CA ALA A 830 21.97 -33.44 31.35
C ALA A 830 21.63 -34.70 30.55
N VAL A 831 21.37 -34.54 29.26
CA VAL A 831 21.02 -35.65 28.33
C VAL A 831 22.15 -36.00 27.37
N GLY A 832 23.14 -35.11 27.26
CA GLY A 832 24.37 -35.33 26.51
C GLY A 832 25.26 -34.09 26.55
N GLU A 833 26.42 -34.20 25.92
CA GLU A 833 27.42 -33.13 25.87
C GLU A 833 28.21 -33.21 24.55
N ASN A 834 28.71 -32.06 24.10
CA ASN A 834 29.78 -31.98 23.11
C ASN A 834 31.05 -31.40 23.79
N THR A 835 32.04 -30.97 23.02
CA THR A 835 33.31 -30.44 23.54
C THR A 835 33.11 -29.29 24.53
N ASN A 836 32.23 -28.35 24.20
CA ASN A 836 32.09 -27.06 24.89
C ASN A 836 30.78 -26.93 25.68
N TRP A 837 29.76 -27.72 25.34
CA TRP A 837 28.38 -27.53 25.77
C TRP A 837 27.77 -28.80 26.36
N VAL A 838 26.84 -28.61 27.30
CA VAL A 838 26.04 -29.67 27.91
C VAL A 838 24.57 -29.40 27.64
N LYS A 839 23.87 -30.38 27.07
CA LYS A 839 22.43 -30.31 26.80
C LYS A 839 21.66 -30.69 28.06
N VAL A 840 20.78 -29.80 28.52
CA VAL A 840 20.01 -29.94 29.76
C VAL A 840 18.51 -29.89 29.52
N GLU A 841 17.74 -30.65 30.30
CA GLU A 841 16.28 -30.65 30.29
C GLU A 841 15.73 -29.53 31.18
N LEU A 842 14.90 -28.65 30.62
CA LEU A 842 14.27 -27.52 31.31
C LEU A 842 12.81 -27.79 31.70
N GLY A 843 12.18 -28.76 31.03
CA GLY A 843 10.80 -29.13 31.23
C GLY A 843 10.38 -30.16 30.20
N LYS A 844 9.08 -30.47 30.15
CA LYS A 844 8.55 -31.43 29.18
C LYS A 844 8.82 -30.91 27.76
N ASP A 845 9.58 -31.68 26.99
CA ASP A 845 9.94 -31.41 25.59
C ASP A 845 10.70 -30.07 25.37
N LEU A 846 11.30 -29.50 26.44
CA LEU A 846 12.09 -28.27 26.38
C LEU A 846 13.52 -28.54 26.86
N TYR A 847 14.48 -28.29 25.97
CA TYR A 847 15.91 -28.46 26.23
C TYR A 847 16.65 -27.15 26.01
N GLY A 848 17.83 -27.03 26.60
CA GLY A 848 18.76 -25.93 26.35
C GLY A 848 20.21 -26.36 26.55
N TRP A 849 21.13 -25.46 26.27
CA TRP A 849 22.57 -25.71 26.28
C TRP A 849 23.28 -24.80 27.27
N ILE A 850 24.15 -25.35 28.12
CA ILE A 850 24.96 -24.59 29.06
C ILE A 850 26.43 -24.85 28.76
N GLN A 851 27.26 -23.80 28.81
CA GLN A 851 28.71 -23.97 28.67
C GLN A 851 29.24 -24.87 29.77
N LYS A 852 30.05 -25.86 29.40
CA LYS A 852 30.63 -26.84 30.32
C LYS A 852 31.48 -26.18 31.41
N ALA A 853 32.12 -25.06 31.10
CA ALA A 853 32.89 -24.25 32.06
C ALA A 853 32.06 -23.69 33.23
N ASP A 854 30.74 -23.57 33.06
CA ASP A 854 29.82 -23.07 34.08
C ASP A 854 29.12 -24.18 34.87
N LEU A 855 29.49 -25.45 34.61
CA LEU A 855 28.86 -26.63 35.21
C LEU A 855 29.87 -27.49 35.98
N ARG A 856 29.38 -28.11 37.06
CA ARG A 856 29.99 -29.31 37.63
C ARG A 856 29.14 -30.52 37.26
N LEU A 857 29.72 -31.46 36.53
CA LEU A 857 29.07 -32.71 36.14
C LEU A 857 29.33 -33.80 37.18
N GLU A 858 28.26 -34.42 37.68
CA GLU A 858 28.32 -35.50 38.66
C GLU A 858 27.72 -36.79 38.07
N LYS A 859 28.32 -37.95 38.41
CA LYS A 859 27.82 -39.26 38.01
C LYS A 859 26.49 -39.54 38.73
N GLN A 860 25.60 -40.24 38.04
CA GLN A 860 24.21 -40.46 38.46
C GLN A 860 24.12 -41.37 39.70
N ASP A 861 23.68 -40.83 40.84
CA ASP A 861 23.14 -41.61 41.97
C ASP A 861 21.64 -41.30 42.13
N PHE A 862 20.85 -42.35 42.36
CA PHE A 862 19.40 -42.41 42.16
C PHE A 862 18.55 -41.47 43.05
N PHE A 863 17.38 -41.08 42.51
CA PHE A 863 16.30 -40.22 43.03
C PHE A 863 16.46 -38.70 42.79
N PHE A 864 15.97 -38.24 41.64
CA PHE A 864 15.76 -36.82 41.36
C PHE A 864 14.29 -36.43 41.55
N ALA A 865 14.04 -35.41 42.37
CA ALA A 865 12.82 -34.62 42.26
C ALA A 865 13.09 -33.46 41.28
N ILE A 866 12.22 -33.26 40.30
CA ILE A 866 12.28 -32.20 39.27
C ILE A 866 12.09 -30.77 39.87
N ASN A 867 12.13 -30.62 41.20
CA ASN A 867 11.75 -29.40 41.92
C ASN A 867 12.89 -28.37 42.11
N ASP A 868 14.09 -28.62 41.57
CA ASP A 868 15.29 -27.78 41.81
C ASP A 868 15.79 -27.03 40.57
N LEU A 869 14.96 -26.93 39.51
CA LEU A 869 15.37 -26.37 38.22
C LEU A 869 15.75 -24.88 38.25
N ARG A 870 15.34 -24.11 39.27
CA ARG A 870 15.80 -22.73 39.59
C ARG A 870 16.36 -21.92 38.40
N PHE A 871 15.50 -21.66 37.41
CA PHE A 871 15.78 -20.79 36.27
C PHE A 871 14.63 -19.82 35.99
N THR A 872 14.91 -18.74 35.27
CA THR A 872 13.93 -17.78 34.77
C THR A 872 14.01 -17.75 33.24
N GLU A 873 12.89 -17.95 32.55
CA GLU A 873 12.82 -17.85 31.10
C GLU A 873 13.12 -16.42 30.61
N VAL A 874 13.79 -16.34 29.47
CA VAL A 874 14.10 -15.09 28.77
C VAL A 874 13.41 -15.11 27.42
N PHE A 875 12.65 -14.06 27.14
CA PHE A 875 12.04 -13.81 25.84
C PHE A 875 12.60 -12.51 25.28
N GLU A 876 12.83 -12.46 23.98
CA GLU A 876 13.10 -11.24 23.24
C GLU A 876 11.81 -10.45 23.10
N GLU A 877 11.86 -9.19 23.53
CA GLU A 877 10.73 -8.28 23.66
C GLU A 877 11.13 -6.96 23.02
N ALA A 878 10.20 -6.32 22.31
CA ALA A 878 10.41 -4.95 21.86
C ALA A 878 10.31 -3.97 23.05
N PRO A 879 10.83 -2.73 22.91
CA PRO A 879 10.71 -1.71 23.94
C PRO A 879 9.27 -1.49 24.40
N LEU A 880 9.05 -1.37 25.71
CA LEU A 880 7.75 -1.01 26.26
C LEU A 880 7.60 0.52 26.27
N ILE A 881 6.60 1.03 25.55
CA ILE A 881 6.27 2.47 25.47
C ILE A 881 5.07 2.75 26.39
N GLU A 882 5.28 3.53 27.45
CA GLU A 882 4.24 3.94 28.39
C GLU A 882 4.07 5.46 28.37
N ILE A 883 3.17 5.97 27.53
CA ILE A 883 2.86 7.40 27.41
C ILE A 883 1.47 7.69 27.96
N LEU A 884 1.34 8.78 28.72
CA LEU A 884 0.05 9.26 29.21
C LEU A 884 -0.82 9.69 28.02
N PRO A 885 -2.07 9.20 27.90
CA PRO A 885 -2.94 9.57 26.79
C PRO A 885 -3.13 11.09 26.69
N PRO A 886 -2.89 11.70 25.52
CA PRO A 886 -3.20 13.11 25.30
C PRO A 886 -4.73 13.34 25.28
N PRO A 887 -5.20 14.60 25.37
CA PRO A 887 -6.60 14.91 25.14
C PRO A 887 -7.03 14.50 23.72
N LEU A 888 -8.25 13.95 23.57
CA LEU A 888 -8.79 13.57 22.26
C LEU A 888 -9.05 14.78 21.36
N THR A 889 -9.40 15.92 21.97
CA THR A 889 -9.65 17.19 21.28
C THR A 889 -8.94 18.33 21.99
N THR A 890 -8.49 19.33 21.23
CA THR A 890 -7.84 20.53 21.78
C THR A 890 -7.99 21.73 20.85
N SER A 891 -7.94 22.95 21.39
CA SER A 891 -7.77 24.18 20.61
C SER A 891 -6.30 24.63 20.54
N SER A 892 -5.43 24.04 21.38
CA SER A 892 -4.00 24.34 21.40
C SER A 892 -3.32 23.95 20.10
N ARG A 893 -2.32 24.72 19.69
CA ARG A 893 -1.44 24.40 18.56
C ARG A 893 -0.43 23.29 18.88
N GLU A 894 -0.24 22.98 20.16
CA GLU A 894 0.71 21.98 20.63
C GLU A 894 0.07 21.06 21.67
N VAL A 895 0.57 19.82 21.74
CA VAL A 895 0.29 18.88 22.81
C VAL A 895 1.60 18.36 23.40
N GLU A 896 1.59 18.15 24.72
CA GLU A 896 2.73 17.56 25.43
C GLU A 896 2.48 16.07 25.69
N LEU A 897 3.39 15.21 25.21
CA LEU A 897 3.38 13.79 25.47
C LEU A 897 4.41 13.46 26.56
N LYS A 898 3.97 12.89 27.68
CA LYS A 898 4.83 12.50 28.80
C LYS A 898 4.73 11.00 29.07
N GLY A 899 5.86 10.37 29.32
CA GLY A 899 5.89 8.94 29.53
C GLY A 899 7.24 8.38 29.92
N THR A 900 7.35 7.07 29.85
CA THR A 900 8.60 6.32 30.03
C THR A 900 8.68 5.23 28.99
N ILE A 901 9.88 5.03 28.44
CA ILE A 901 10.17 3.94 27.51
C ILE A 901 11.20 3.04 28.18
N ARG A 902 10.97 1.73 28.18
CA ARG A 902 11.81 0.76 28.89
C ARG A 902 12.20 -0.40 27.99
N ASP A 903 13.44 -0.84 28.13
CA ASP A 903 13.94 -2.03 27.46
C ASP A 903 15.06 -2.69 28.27
N LYS A 904 15.08 -4.02 28.34
CA LYS A 904 16.06 -4.78 29.14
C LYS A 904 17.48 -4.70 28.58
N ASP A 905 17.60 -4.58 27.26
CA ASP A 905 18.84 -4.51 26.47
C ASP A 905 19.22 -3.06 26.13
N GLY A 906 18.34 -2.12 26.45
CA GLY A 906 18.52 -0.68 26.35
C GLY A 906 17.82 -0.11 25.12
N VAL A 907 17.19 1.05 25.32
CA VAL A 907 16.58 1.83 24.25
C VAL A 907 17.71 2.52 23.49
N ARG A 908 17.79 2.26 22.18
CA ARG A 908 18.80 2.83 21.27
C ARG A 908 18.31 4.10 20.58
N LEU A 909 17.04 4.11 20.19
CA LEU A 909 16.46 5.18 19.41
C LEU A 909 14.99 5.39 19.79
N VAL A 910 14.57 6.65 19.89
CA VAL A 910 13.16 7.02 19.98
C VAL A 910 12.87 8.10 18.95
N SER A 911 11.76 7.98 18.23
CA SER A 911 11.31 8.97 17.25
C SER A 911 9.82 9.21 17.38
N VAL A 912 9.40 10.46 17.19
CA VAL A 912 7.98 10.85 17.21
C VAL A 912 7.56 11.32 15.83
N PHE A 913 6.40 10.88 15.38
CA PHE A 913 5.83 11.24 14.10
C PHE A 913 4.46 11.91 14.28
N VAL A 914 4.15 12.88 13.43
CA VAL A 914 2.81 13.43 13.22
C VAL A 914 2.38 13.16 11.80
N GLY A 915 1.40 12.27 11.63
CA GLY A 915 1.17 11.61 10.34
C GLY A 915 2.44 10.88 9.90
N ASP A 916 2.97 11.25 8.74
CA ASP A 916 4.19 10.66 8.17
C ASP A 916 5.47 11.46 8.44
N ASN A 917 5.38 12.58 9.17
CA ASN A 917 6.52 13.49 9.39
C ASN A 917 7.19 13.18 10.73
N LYS A 918 8.50 12.87 10.71
CA LYS A 918 9.29 12.73 11.94
C LYS A 918 9.52 14.13 12.50
N VAL A 919 9.02 14.37 13.70
CA VAL A 919 9.14 15.68 14.37
C VAL A 919 10.19 15.67 15.46
N GLU A 920 10.52 14.49 15.99
CA GLU A 920 11.52 14.33 17.05
C GLU A 920 12.36 13.08 16.82
N LEU A 921 13.65 13.18 17.19
CA LEU A 921 14.61 12.09 17.17
C LEU A 921 15.51 12.16 18.40
N LEU A 922 15.31 11.21 19.32
CA LEU A 922 16.11 11.04 20.51
C LEU A 922 17.02 9.81 20.37
N PRO A 923 18.33 10.01 20.13
CA PRO A 923 19.32 8.97 20.37
C PRO A 923 19.35 8.65 21.87
N ALA A 924 19.08 7.40 22.23
CA ALA A 924 18.96 6.99 23.61
C ALA A 924 20.06 6.00 23.99
N LYS A 925 20.51 6.07 25.25
CA LYS A 925 21.37 5.06 25.88
C LYS A 925 20.89 4.84 27.30
N GLY A 926 20.04 3.83 27.49
CA GLY A 926 19.59 3.44 28.82
C GLY A 926 18.45 2.43 28.79
N LYS A 927 18.31 1.67 29.88
CA LYS A 927 17.23 0.68 30.04
C LYS A 927 15.87 1.31 30.36
N THR A 928 15.87 2.50 30.94
CA THR A 928 14.67 3.26 31.28
C THR A 928 14.89 4.71 30.86
N LEU A 929 14.03 5.21 29.99
CA LEU A 929 14.11 6.54 29.41
C LEU A 929 12.83 7.33 29.72
N PRO A 930 12.83 8.29 30.65
CA PRO A 930 11.73 9.23 30.78
C PRO A 930 11.70 10.15 29.56
N VAL A 931 10.52 10.34 28.98
CA VAL A 931 10.34 11.13 27.76
C VAL A 931 9.29 12.22 27.95
N SER A 932 9.55 13.38 27.34
CA SER A 932 8.63 14.51 27.28
C SER A 932 8.79 15.19 25.93
N PHE A 933 7.78 15.08 25.08
CA PHE A 933 7.78 15.64 23.73
C PHE A 933 6.75 16.75 23.62
N ARG A 934 7.09 17.87 23.00
CA ARG A 934 6.11 18.88 22.58
C ARG A 934 5.89 18.72 21.09
N VAL A 935 4.64 18.45 20.72
CA VAL A 935 4.27 18.10 19.36
C VAL A 935 3.33 19.16 18.83
N GLU A 936 3.73 19.82 17.74
CA GLU A 936 2.86 20.74 17.01
C GLU A 936 1.73 19.98 16.29
N LEU A 937 0.53 20.54 16.35
CA LEU A 937 -0.69 19.99 15.77
C LEU A 937 -1.15 20.86 14.60
N LYS A 938 -1.48 20.21 13.49
CA LYS A 938 -2.22 20.83 12.38
C LYS A 938 -3.70 20.93 12.74
N GLU A 939 -4.43 21.79 12.05
CA GLU A 939 -5.90 21.82 12.18
C GLU A 939 -6.50 20.49 11.71
N GLY A 940 -7.58 20.06 12.35
CA GLY A 940 -8.20 18.75 12.09
C GLY A 940 -7.51 17.59 12.83
N VAL A 941 -7.59 16.41 12.25
CA VAL A 941 -7.11 15.16 12.85
C VAL A 941 -5.59 15.05 12.77
N ASN A 942 -4.93 14.81 13.91
CA ASN A 942 -3.50 14.51 13.99
C ASN A 942 -3.29 13.10 14.57
N VAL A 943 -2.58 12.25 13.84
CA VAL A 943 -2.13 10.94 14.35
C VAL A 943 -0.68 11.07 14.81
N ILE A 944 -0.46 10.94 16.11
CA ILE A 944 0.88 11.05 16.71
C ILE A 944 1.38 9.65 17.03
N THR A 945 2.52 9.24 16.48
CA THR A 945 3.08 7.91 16.73
C THR A 945 4.47 8.02 17.32
N VAL A 946 4.68 7.36 18.46
CA VAL A 946 6.01 7.22 19.08
C VAL A 946 6.55 5.84 18.75
N PHE A 947 7.75 5.81 18.18
CA PHE A 947 8.51 4.61 17.92
C PHE A 947 9.71 4.52 18.86
N ALA A 948 10.02 3.32 19.32
CA ALA A 948 11.22 3.03 20.08
C ALA A 948 11.90 1.79 19.50
N LYS A 949 13.23 1.84 19.34
CA LYS A 949 14.06 0.73 18.87
C LYS A 949 15.12 0.40 19.91
N ASP A 950 15.30 -0.87 20.21
CA ASP A 950 16.31 -1.35 21.16
C ASP A 950 17.70 -1.53 20.51
N SER A 951 18.65 -2.00 21.32
CA SER A 951 20.01 -2.31 20.89
C SER A 951 20.12 -3.52 19.93
N LYS A 952 19.12 -4.41 19.91
CA LYS A 952 19.05 -5.60 19.05
C LYS A 952 18.32 -5.34 17.73
N GLY A 953 17.74 -4.15 17.57
CA GLY A 953 16.98 -3.74 16.40
C GLY A 953 15.48 -4.03 16.48
N LEU A 954 14.98 -4.59 17.57
CA LEU A 954 13.54 -4.75 17.81
C LEU A 954 12.92 -3.37 18.03
N PHE A 955 11.71 -3.17 17.50
CA PHE A 955 11.01 -1.90 17.62
C PHE A 955 9.58 -2.09 18.11
N ALA A 956 9.10 -1.08 18.82
CA ALA A 956 7.71 -0.94 19.24
C ALA A 956 7.18 0.42 18.78
N LYS A 957 5.85 0.52 18.71
CA LYS A 957 5.15 1.77 18.42
C LYS A 957 3.93 1.93 19.31
N GLU A 958 3.59 3.18 19.60
CA GLU A 958 2.34 3.57 20.26
C GLU A 958 1.76 4.79 19.53
N SER A 959 0.47 4.77 19.21
CA SER A 959 -0.20 5.81 18.41
C SER A 959 -1.38 6.44 19.15
N PHE A 960 -1.50 7.75 19.03
CA PHE A 960 -2.56 8.57 19.60
C PHE A 960 -3.24 9.41 18.51
N VAL A 961 -4.51 9.72 18.70
CA VAL A 961 -5.24 10.65 17.83
C VAL A 961 -5.66 11.87 18.62
N VAL A 962 -5.32 13.05 18.11
CA VAL A 962 -5.70 14.34 18.68
C VAL A 962 -6.33 15.19 17.58
N THR A 963 -7.59 15.58 17.77
CA THR A 963 -8.30 16.46 16.84
C THR A 963 -8.18 17.90 17.32
N ARG A 964 -7.51 18.74 16.52
CA ARG A 964 -7.39 20.18 16.79
C ARG A 964 -8.55 20.92 16.14
N GLY A 965 -9.35 21.63 16.94
CA GLY A 965 -10.42 22.48 16.43
C GLY A 965 -9.88 23.69 15.64
N THR A 966 -10.65 24.15 14.65
CA THR A 966 -10.42 25.46 14.02
C THR A 966 -10.72 26.53 15.06
N GLY A 967 -9.71 27.28 15.49
CA GLY A 967 -9.91 28.38 16.42
C GLY A 967 -10.63 29.53 15.73
N GLU A 968 -11.97 29.52 15.73
CA GLU A 968 -12.68 30.79 15.87
C GLU A 968 -12.65 31.12 17.36
N GLU A 969 -11.79 32.07 17.72
CA GLU A 969 -11.87 32.75 19.02
C GLU A 969 -13.26 33.39 19.12
N THR A 970 -14.18 32.73 19.83
CA THR A 970 -15.44 33.35 20.29
C THR A 970 -15.17 34.36 21.39
#